data_AF-A0AAD7S2X0-F1
#
_entry.id   AF-A0AAD7S2X0-F1
#
_cell.length_a   1.000
_cell.length_b   1.000
_cell.length_c   1.000
_cell.angle_alpha   90.00
_cell.angle_beta   90.00
_cell.angle_gamma   90.00
#
_symmetry.space_group_name_H-M   'P 1'
#
loop_
_entity.id
_entity.type
_entity.pdbx_description
1 polymer ?
#
loop_
_entity_poly.entity_id
_entity_poly.type
_entity_poly.pdbx_seq_one_letter_code
_entity_poly.pdbx_strand_id
1 'polypeptide(L)'
;MGTTKERPTWVLICLALSLELASSKNGVSPAHNGQVCSTWGKHHFKTFDGDFFQLPSSCNYVLTSLCKGSYADFNIQLRRQVVDGHPTISLITMKLDGTVLELSRQAIEVNGETITLPFSQSGVLIEKTPSYVKITAKLGLVAIWNEDDSFMVEMDNKYRNQTCGLCGDFNGVQLYGEFFIDGEQMSPLDYGDFWKMDGPTERCSEQPQSSDSNCTEQTSVCEQLFSSPAFSGCKDLVAVDSFVTACVADMCHCDNRSSASCLCSTVSEYSRQCVHAGGKPQQWRTAQFCAKSCPFNMEHQECGIPCPDTCSNPERGHLCEEHCMDGCFCPPGTVLDDIKQNGCIPVSECSCVHNGKTYSPGQAYTSSCKTCSCAGGLWSCQDKDCQGTCSVEGGSHVTTYDKKAYTFHGDCTYVLSKECNETLFTVLGDIVKCGLRDTETCLKSVTMALSEESTVINILANGNVFVNGIYSQLPASTGGATIFKPSTFYIIIKMDFGLQVEIQLSPIMQVYITAGVIFQGKTSGLCGNFNNIQVDDFRIISGVVEGTAAAFANTWKMRASCEDVKSSYENPCSLSVQKENYAQHWCSMLSDPQGVFSPCHAEISPDIYKANCMYDSCNCEKSDDCMCAAISSYVHACMAKGVQLDGWRDTVCTKYSTNCPRSMVYSYNIKNNNRTCRCYSEPDSSCSLTFDPVDGCTCPEGALLDEGGKCVLPTNCSCYYKGSVVPPGEVLIKGQIIW
;
A
#
# COMPACT_ATOMS: atom_id res chain seq x y z
N MET A 1 -5.50 66.42 -44.84
CA MET A 1 -6.58 66.21 -45.83
C MET A 1 -7.20 64.86 -45.51
N GLY A 2 -8.24 64.79 -44.67
CA GLY A 2 -9.64 64.93 -45.10
C GLY A 2 -10.14 63.57 -45.61
N THR A 3 -10.64 62.67 -44.73
CA THR A 3 -12.08 62.34 -44.56
C THR A 3 -12.76 61.88 -45.86
N THR A 4 -13.22 60.64 -46.04
CA THR A 4 -14.42 60.03 -45.44
C THR A 4 -14.69 58.69 -46.15
N LYS A 5 -15.17 57.66 -45.42
CA LYS A 5 -16.46 56.96 -45.65
C LYS A 5 -16.56 55.67 -44.83
N GLU A 6 -17.57 55.65 -43.99
CA GLU A 6 -18.12 54.50 -43.28
C GLU A 6 -18.73 53.46 -44.24
N ARG A 7 -18.74 52.19 -43.82
CA ARG A 7 -19.97 51.37 -43.83
C ARG A 7 -19.91 50.22 -42.81
N PRO A 8 -21.06 49.84 -42.20
CA PRO A 8 -21.16 48.86 -41.11
C PRO A 8 -21.83 47.54 -41.56
N THR A 9 -22.25 46.74 -40.58
CA THR A 9 -23.19 45.58 -40.59
C THR A 9 -22.65 44.19 -40.87
N TRP A 10 -22.44 43.40 -39.81
CA TRP A 10 -22.82 41.99 -39.74
C TRP A 10 -23.46 41.67 -38.37
N VAL A 11 -24.76 41.43 -38.48
CA VAL A 11 -25.81 40.81 -37.64
C VAL A 11 -25.41 39.96 -36.42
N LEU A 12 -26.16 40.19 -35.33
CA LEU A 12 -26.26 39.44 -34.07
C LEU A 12 -26.61 37.96 -34.24
N ILE A 13 -25.98 37.09 -33.43
CA ILE A 13 -26.60 35.85 -32.93
C ILE A 13 -26.49 35.84 -31.41
N CYS A 14 -27.64 35.88 -30.75
CA CYS A 14 -27.81 35.73 -29.31
C CYS A 14 -27.59 34.27 -28.90
N LEU A 15 -26.61 34.01 -28.04
CA LEU A 15 -26.55 32.82 -27.20
C LEU A 15 -27.22 33.16 -25.87
N ALA A 16 -28.51 32.85 -25.78
CA ALA A 16 -29.22 32.70 -24.51
C ALA A 16 -29.51 31.21 -24.32
N LEU A 17 -28.71 30.55 -23.49
CA LEU A 17 -29.01 29.24 -22.93
C LEU A 17 -28.60 29.28 -21.45
N SER A 18 -29.63 29.49 -20.64
CA SER A 18 -29.81 29.03 -19.25
C SER A 18 -28.56 28.57 -18.51
N LEU A 19 -28.18 29.35 -17.48
CA LEU A 19 -27.64 28.78 -16.25
C LEU A 19 -28.68 27.80 -15.68
N GLU A 20 -28.55 26.52 -16.00
CA GLU A 20 -28.94 25.48 -15.05
C GLU A 20 -27.81 25.39 -14.04
N LEU A 21 -28.13 25.70 -12.78
CA LEU A 21 -27.37 25.20 -11.65
C LEU A 21 -27.29 23.68 -11.82
N ALA A 22 -26.13 23.17 -12.21
CA ALA A 22 -25.81 21.76 -12.08
C ALA A 22 -25.78 21.44 -10.59
N SER A 23 -26.96 21.13 -10.04
CA SER A 23 -27.08 20.30 -8.86
C SER A 23 -26.29 19.03 -9.15
N SER A 24 -25.23 18.80 -8.38
CA SER A 24 -24.58 17.51 -8.22
C SER A 24 -25.64 16.41 -8.19
N LYS A 25 -25.85 15.72 -9.31
CA LYS A 25 -26.68 14.52 -9.35
C LYS A 25 -25.78 13.39 -8.85
N ASN A 26 -26.13 12.87 -7.68
CA ASN A 26 -25.60 11.64 -7.11
C ASN A 26 -25.35 10.60 -8.20
N GLY A 27 -24.17 9.97 -8.17
CA GLY A 27 -23.81 8.83 -9.01
C GLY A 27 -24.70 7.63 -8.70
N VAL A 28 -25.90 7.61 -9.27
CA VAL A 28 -26.77 6.44 -9.22
C VAL A 28 -26.40 5.55 -10.41
N SER A 29 -25.91 4.34 -10.12
CA SER A 29 -25.70 3.29 -11.12
C SER A 29 -26.98 3.10 -11.96
N PRO A 30 -26.90 2.98 -13.30
CA PRO A 30 -28.07 2.73 -14.13
C PRO A 30 -28.79 1.43 -13.73
N ALA A 31 -30.11 1.38 -13.94
CA ALA A 31 -30.91 0.20 -13.67
C ALA A 31 -30.38 -1.02 -14.44
N HIS A 32 -30.13 -2.13 -13.74
CA HIS A 32 -29.48 -3.31 -14.32
C HIS A 32 -30.11 -4.64 -13.87
N ASN A 33 -31.41 -4.66 -13.57
CA ASN A 33 -32.15 -5.88 -13.18
C ASN A 33 -32.04 -7.04 -14.17
N GLY A 34 -31.78 -6.75 -15.45
CA GLY A 34 -31.53 -7.76 -16.49
C GLY A 34 -30.10 -8.29 -16.51
N GLN A 35 -29.26 -7.92 -15.54
CA GLN A 35 -27.89 -8.42 -15.36
C GLN A 35 -27.75 -9.27 -14.09
N VAL A 36 -28.85 -9.46 -13.36
CA VAL A 36 -28.87 -10.08 -12.03
C VAL A 36 -29.66 -11.38 -12.06
N CYS A 37 -28.95 -12.49 -11.81
CA CYS A 37 -29.54 -13.77 -11.46
C CYS A 37 -29.59 -13.90 -9.93
N SER A 38 -30.67 -14.46 -9.40
CA SER A 38 -30.82 -14.65 -7.95
C SER A 38 -31.53 -15.93 -7.56
N THR A 39 -31.24 -16.41 -6.35
CA THR A 39 -31.99 -17.48 -5.69
C THR A 39 -32.29 -17.07 -4.25
N TRP A 40 -33.47 -17.39 -3.75
CA TRP A 40 -33.92 -17.00 -2.40
C TRP A 40 -34.96 -17.97 -1.85
N GLY A 41 -35.18 -17.90 -0.53
CA GLY A 41 -36.32 -18.54 0.13
C GLY A 41 -36.46 -20.02 -0.14
N LYS A 42 -37.70 -20.46 -0.42
CA LYS A 42 -38.06 -21.86 -0.65
C LYS A 42 -37.71 -22.34 -2.06
N HIS A 43 -36.42 -22.28 -2.39
CA HIS A 43 -35.86 -22.75 -3.67
C HIS A 43 -36.35 -21.98 -4.90
N HIS A 44 -36.64 -20.69 -4.76
CA HIS A 44 -36.93 -19.84 -5.91
C HIS A 44 -35.63 -19.48 -6.64
N PHE A 45 -35.73 -19.33 -7.94
CA PHE A 45 -34.69 -18.85 -8.83
C PHE A 45 -35.26 -17.83 -9.80
N LYS A 46 -34.43 -16.84 -10.14
CA LYS A 46 -34.66 -15.86 -11.21
C LYS A 46 -33.43 -15.88 -12.13
N THR A 47 -33.63 -16.14 -13.42
CA THR A 47 -32.57 -16.10 -14.45
C THR A 47 -32.12 -14.67 -14.72
N PHE A 48 -31.02 -14.50 -15.47
CA PHE A 48 -30.58 -13.16 -15.93
C PHE A 48 -31.65 -12.46 -16.78
N ASP A 49 -32.43 -13.25 -17.53
CA ASP A 49 -33.46 -12.78 -18.47
C ASP A 49 -34.84 -12.61 -17.80
N GLY A 50 -34.94 -12.89 -16.50
CA GLY A 50 -36.11 -12.58 -15.67
C GLY A 50 -37.13 -13.72 -15.51
N ASP A 51 -36.76 -14.95 -15.84
CA ASP A 51 -37.63 -16.12 -15.69
C ASP A 51 -37.58 -16.67 -14.27
N PHE A 52 -38.76 -16.95 -13.71
CA PHE A 52 -38.91 -17.45 -12.35
C PHE A 52 -39.24 -18.94 -12.37
N PHE A 53 -38.58 -19.71 -11.51
CA PHE A 53 -38.89 -21.11 -11.31
C PHE A 53 -38.55 -21.58 -9.89
N GLN A 54 -39.12 -22.71 -9.50
CA GLN A 54 -38.80 -23.38 -8.24
C GLN A 54 -38.13 -24.72 -8.50
N LEU A 55 -37.02 -24.96 -7.82
CA LEU A 55 -36.27 -26.22 -7.91
C LEU A 55 -36.05 -26.80 -6.49
N PRO A 56 -37.02 -27.55 -5.93
CA PRO A 56 -36.99 -28.02 -4.55
C PRO A 56 -36.00 -29.19 -4.37
N SER A 57 -34.70 -28.86 -4.38
CA SER A 57 -33.62 -29.82 -4.28
C SER A 57 -32.47 -29.29 -3.41
N SER A 58 -31.84 -30.22 -2.69
CA SER A 58 -30.63 -29.98 -1.89
C SER A 58 -29.36 -30.46 -2.59
N CYS A 59 -29.44 -30.84 -3.87
CA CYS A 59 -28.26 -31.22 -4.63
C CYS A 59 -27.35 -30.01 -4.89
N ASN A 60 -26.14 -30.29 -5.36
CA ASN A 60 -25.24 -29.28 -5.86
C ASN A 60 -25.54 -29.01 -7.35
N TYR A 61 -25.62 -27.74 -7.72
CA TYR A 61 -25.95 -27.31 -9.08
C TYR A 61 -24.97 -26.27 -9.59
N VAL A 62 -24.71 -26.28 -10.90
CA VAL A 62 -24.09 -25.15 -11.60
C VAL A 62 -25.11 -24.02 -11.69
N LEU A 63 -24.91 -22.98 -10.90
CA LEU A 63 -25.76 -21.80 -10.94
C LEU A 63 -25.49 -21.01 -12.22
N THR A 64 -24.23 -20.69 -12.49
CA THR A 64 -23.80 -20.07 -13.74
C THR A 64 -22.34 -20.35 -14.05
N SER A 65 -21.98 -20.46 -15.32
CA SER A 65 -20.63 -20.66 -15.81
C SER A 65 -20.44 -20.05 -17.20
N LEU A 66 -19.20 -19.73 -17.57
CA LEU A 66 -18.85 -19.33 -18.93
C LEU A 66 -18.70 -20.55 -19.84
N CYS A 67 -19.59 -20.72 -20.82
CA CYS A 67 -19.69 -21.94 -21.61
C CYS A 67 -19.36 -21.76 -23.10
N LYS A 68 -19.36 -20.52 -23.60
CA LYS A 68 -19.02 -20.20 -25.00
C LYS A 68 -17.66 -19.48 -25.17
N GLY A 69 -16.82 -19.49 -24.13
CA GLY A 69 -15.47 -18.96 -24.14
C GLY A 69 -14.40 -19.99 -24.53
N SER A 70 -13.22 -19.53 -24.95
CA SER A 70 -12.06 -20.41 -25.20
C SER A 70 -11.46 -21.00 -23.92
N TYR A 71 -11.69 -20.33 -22.79
CA TYR A 71 -11.37 -20.75 -21.43
C TYR A 71 -12.60 -20.51 -20.53
N ALA A 72 -12.76 -21.33 -19.49
CA ALA A 72 -13.81 -21.16 -18.50
C ALA A 72 -13.32 -20.19 -17.42
N ASP A 73 -13.49 -18.89 -17.68
CA ASP A 73 -13.05 -17.81 -16.79
C ASP A 73 -13.77 -17.85 -15.43
N PHE A 74 -15.00 -18.36 -15.38
CA PHE A 74 -15.70 -18.60 -14.14
C PHE A 74 -16.67 -19.80 -14.13
N ASN A 75 -16.88 -20.35 -12.94
CA ASN A 75 -17.90 -21.36 -12.63
C ASN A 75 -18.40 -21.14 -11.20
N ILE A 76 -19.72 -21.02 -11.02
CA ILE A 76 -20.35 -20.84 -9.71
C ILE A 76 -21.31 -21.99 -9.47
N GLN A 77 -21.11 -22.67 -8.35
CA GLN A 77 -21.95 -23.76 -7.89
C GLN A 77 -22.58 -23.42 -6.55
N LEU A 78 -23.78 -23.93 -6.35
CA LEU A 78 -24.57 -23.67 -5.15
C LEU A 78 -25.18 -24.97 -4.65
N ARG A 79 -25.06 -25.20 -3.34
CA ARG A 79 -25.67 -26.30 -2.64
C ARG A 79 -26.57 -25.80 -1.51
N ARG A 80 -27.77 -26.37 -1.42
CA ARG A 80 -28.72 -26.12 -0.33
C ARG A 80 -28.72 -27.25 0.69
N GLN A 81 -29.20 -26.93 1.89
CA GLN A 81 -29.56 -27.87 2.93
C GLN A 81 -30.86 -27.40 3.60
N VAL A 82 -31.57 -28.31 4.27
CA VAL A 82 -32.77 -27.95 5.05
C VAL A 82 -32.39 -27.89 6.53
N VAL A 83 -32.55 -26.72 7.15
CA VAL A 83 -32.33 -26.49 8.58
C VAL A 83 -33.66 -26.06 9.19
N ASP A 84 -34.17 -26.80 10.18
CA ASP A 84 -35.46 -26.52 10.85
C ASP A 84 -36.67 -26.37 9.89
N GLY A 85 -36.65 -27.08 8.76
CA GLY A 85 -37.68 -26.99 7.72
C GLY A 85 -37.51 -25.82 6.74
N HIS A 86 -36.42 -25.05 6.85
CA HIS A 86 -36.11 -23.93 5.98
C HIS A 86 -34.93 -24.26 5.04
N PRO A 87 -35.07 -24.08 3.72
CA PRO A 87 -33.98 -24.24 2.78
C PRO A 87 -32.96 -23.11 2.95
N THR A 88 -31.71 -23.47 3.26
CA THR A 88 -30.58 -22.57 3.45
C THR A 88 -29.44 -22.98 2.53
N ILE A 89 -28.56 -22.05 2.17
CA ILE A 89 -27.39 -22.33 1.36
C ILE A 89 -26.29 -22.86 2.28
N SER A 90 -25.82 -24.09 2.03
CA SER A 90 -24.78 -24.72 2.84
C SER A 90 -23.38 -24.43 2.32
N LEU A 91 -23.23 -24.37 1.00
CA LEU A 91 -21.96 -24.18 0.33
C LEU A 91 -22.15 -23.44 -0.99
N ILE A 92 -21.28 -22.47 -1.24
CA ILE A 92 -21.11 -21.84 -2.55
C ILE A 92 -19.65 -22.08 -2.97
N THR A 93 -19.46 -22.65 -4.14
CA THR A 93 -18.13 -22.84 -4.72
C THR A 93 -18.00 -21.96 -5.95
N MET A 94 -16.96 -21.12 -6.00
CA MET A 94 -16.70 -20.23 -7.13
C MET A 94 -15.29 -20.44 -7.64
N LYS A 95 -15.13 -20.72 -8.93
CA LYS A 95 -13.85 -20.61 -9.63
C LYS A 95 -13.86 -19.30 -10.41
N LEU A 96 -12.91 -18.42 -10.14
CA LEU A 96 -12.78 -17.08 -10.74
C LEU A 96 -11.33 -16.87 -11.22
N ASP A 97 -11.10 -16.95 -12.54
CA ASP A 97 -9.78 -16.82 -13.18
C ASP A 97 -8.67 -17.65 -12.49
N GLY A 98 -8.98 -18.92 -12.21
CA GLY A 98 -8.07 -19.86 -11.54
C GLY A 98 -8.07 -19.81 -10.02
N THR A 99 -8.62 -18.76 -9.39
CA THR A 99 -8.84 -18.69 -7.93
C THR A 99 -10.08 -19.49 -7.55
N VAL A 100 -9.98 -20.34 -6.53
CA VAL A 100 -11.11 -21.14 -6.02
C VAL A 100 -11.57 -20.57 -4.67
N LEU A 101 -12.85 -20.24 -4.56
CA LEU A 101 -13.52 -19.78 -3.36
C LEU A 101 -14.50 -20.84 -2.87
N GLU A 102 -14.49 -21.10 -1.57
CA GLU A 102 -15.52 -21.89 -0.91
C GLU A 102 -16.13 -21.05 0.23
N LEU A 103 -17.43 -20.78 0.13
CA LEU A 103 -18.17 -19.97 1.08
C LEU A 103 -19.11 -20.87 1.88
N SER A 104 -18.94 -20.86 3.20
CA SER A 104 -19.85 -21.50 4.15
C SER A 104 -20.14 -20.54 5.31
N ARG A 105 -21.13 -20.86 6.13
CA ARG A 105 -21.47 -20.04 7.30
C ARG A 105 -20.37 -20.07 8.37
N GLN A 106 -19.47 -21.05 8.30
CA GLN A 106 -18.40 -21.24 9.29
C GLN A 106 -17.12 -20.52 8.86
N ALA A 107 -16.76 -20.62 7.59
CA ALA A 107 -15.52 -20.12 7.05
C ALA A 107 -15.65 -19.75 5.57
N ILE A 108 -14.80 -18.82 5.15
CA ILE A 108 -14.53 -18.49 3.76
C ILE A 108 -13.10 -18.93 3.47
N GLU A 109 -12.94 -19.75 2.44
CA GLU A 109 -11.65 -20.31 2.03
C GLU A 109 -11.29 -19.84 0.62
N VAL A 110 -10.00 -19.54 0.43
CA VAL A 110 -9.42 -19.19 -0.86
C VAL A 110 -8.30 -20.17 -1.15
N ASN A 111 -8.43 -20.94 -2.24
CA ASN A 111 -7.47 -21.99 -2.63
C ASN A 111 -7.18 -23.01 -1.51
N GLY A 112 -8.17 -23.30 -0.66
CA GLY A 112 -8.08 -24.24 0.47
C GLY A 112 -7.48 -23.67 1.76
N GLU A 113 -7.20 -22.36 1.81
CA GLU A 113 -6.78 -21.67 3.03
C GLU A 113 -7.90 -20.78 3.57
N THR A 114 -8.17 -20.88 4.87
CA THR A 114 -9.11 -19.98 5.56
C THR A 114 -8.53 -18.57 5.64
N ILE A 115 -9.29 -17.57 5.18
CA ILE A 115 -8.83 -16.18 5.12
C ILE A 115 -9.41 -15.30 6.24
N THR A 116 -8.75 -14.18 6.53
CA THR A 116 -9.32 -13.08 7.31
C THR A 116 -9.83 -12.00 6.38
N LEU A 117 -11.03 -11.47 6.67
CA LEU A 117 -11.66 -10.42 5.86
C LEU A 117 -11.29 -9.01 6.36
N PRO A 118 -11.24 -8.00 5.49
CA PRO A 118 -11.43 -8.08 4.03
C PRO A 118 -10.23 -8.77 3.34
N PHE A 119 -10.50 -9.44 2.22
CA PHE A 119 -9.48 -10.12 1.41
C PHE A 119 -9.38 -9.49 0.03
N SER A 120 -8.16 -9.23 -0.45
CA SER A 120 -7.93 -8.68 -1.79
C SER A 120 -6.65 -9.25 -2.41
N GLN A 121 -6.81 -10.20 -3.33
CA GLN A 121 -5.70 -10.80 -4.07
C GLN A 121 -6.18 -11.34 -5.42
N SER A 122 -5.28 -11.43 -6.41
CA SER A 122 -5.56 -12.07 -7.71
C SER A 122 -6.79 -11.52 -8.43
N GLY A 123 -7.12 -10.24 -8.22
CA GLY A 123 -8.30 -9.60 -8.82
C GLY A 123 -9.63 -9.98 -8.18
N VAL A 124 -9.63 -10.63 -7.02
CA VAL A 124 -10.82 -10.94 -6.21
C VAL A 124 -10.77 -10.12 -4.92
N LEU A 125 -11.84 -9.38 -4.64
CA LEU A 125 -12.08 -8.65 -3.41
C LEU A 125 -13.26 -9.30 -2.68
N ILE A 126 -13.07 -9.65 -1.40
CA ILE A 126 -14.11 -10.21 -0.54
C ILE A 126 -14.27 -9.31 0.67
N GLU A 127 -15.47 -8.76 0.84
CA GLU A 127 -15.84 -7.88 1.94
C GLU A 127 -17.04 -8.46 2.68
N LYS A 128 -17.08 -8.27 4.01
CA LYS A 128 -18.19 -8.70 4.85
C LYS A 128 -18.78 -7.50 5.58
N THR A 129 -20.08 -7.32 5.37
CA THR A 129 -20.92 -6.41 6.16
C THR A 129 -21.69 -7.22 7.20
N PRO A 130 -22.37 -6.57 8.16
CA PRO A 130 -23.26 -7.27 9.09
C PRO A 130 -24.41 -8.05 8.44
N SER A 131 -24.70 -7.82 7.15
CA SER A 131 -25.82 -8.43 6.44
C SER A 131 -25.42 -9.30 5.26
N TYR A 132 -24.22 -9.12 4.69
CA TYR A 132 -23.80 -9.77 3.47
C TYR A 132 -22.30 -10.05 3.41
N VAL A 133 -21.96 -11.14 2.72
CA VAL A 133 -20.65 -11.36 2.11
C VAL A 133 -20.74 -10.91 0.65
N LYS A 134 -19.89 -9.96 0.26
CA LYS A 134 -19.79 -9.43 -1.10
C LYS A 134 -18.47 -9.85 -1.73
N ILE A 135 -18.54 -10.44 -2.92
CA ILE A 135 -17.40 -10.86 -3.73
C ILE A 135 -17.39 -10.03 -5.00
N THR A 136 -16.32 -9.29 -5.23
CA THR A 136 -16.11 -8.49 -6.45
C THR A 136 -14.91 -9.03 -7.20
N ALA A 137 -15.12 -9.45 -8.45
CA ALA A 137 -14.06 -9.95 -9.32
C ALA A 137 -13.75 -8.97 -10.45
N LYS A 138 -12.47 -8.78 -10.76
CA LYS A 138 -11.99 -7.97 -11.90
C LYS A 138 -12.57 -8.41 -13.25
N LEU A 139 -13.08 -9.65 -13.32
CA LEU A 139 -13.84 -10.17 -14.45
C LEU A 139 -15.14 -9.37 -14.72
N GLY A 140 -15.57 -8.46 -13.86
CA GLY A 140 -16.86 -7.77 -14.00
C GLY A 140 -18.00 -8.66 -13.52
N LEU A 141 -17.78 -9.35 -12.41
CA LEU A 141 -18.73 -10.20 -11.72
C LEU A 141 -18.79 -9.78 -10.26
N VAL A 142 -20.01 -9.58 -9.75
CA VAL A 142 -20.29 -9.30 -8.34
C VAL A 142 -21.23 -10.38 -7.81
N ALA A 143 -20.88 -11.00 -6.69
CA ALA A 143 -21.73 -11.98 -6.02
C ALA A 143 -22.01 -11.55 -4.58
N ILE A 144 -23.25 -11.68 -4.13
CA ILE A 144 -23.69 -11.22 -2.80
C ILE A 144 -24.48 -12.34 -2.14
N TRP A 145 -24.07 -12.73 -0.93
CA TRP A 145 -24.69 -13.78 -0.13
C TRP A 145 -25.08 -13.26 1.25
N ASN A 146 -26.31 -13.53 1.70
CA ASN A 146 -26.80 -13.11 3.02
C ASN A 146 -26.42 -14.07 4.17
N GLU A 147 -25.52 -15.03 3.92
CA GLU A 147 -25.14 -16.12 4.85
C GLU A 147 -26.30 -17.04 5.26
N ASP A 148 -27.41 -17.02 4.51
CA ASP A 148 -28.62 -17.79 4.78
C ASP A 148 -29.20 -18.37 3.47
N ASP A 149 -30.30 -17.85 2.96
CA ASP A 149 -31.08 -18.43 1.86
C ASP A 149 -30.98 -17.69 0.52
N SER A 150 -30.36 -16.51 0.49
CA SER A 150 -30.35 -15.56 -0.63
C SER A 150 -28.97 -15.39 -1.20
N PHE A 151 -28.82 -15.69 -2.49
CA PHE A 151 -27.59 -15.47 -3.23
C PHE A 151 -27.91 -14.84 -4.58
N MET A 152 -27.16 -13.80 -4.94
CA MET A 152 -27.28 -13.13 -6.24
C MET A 152 -25.92 -13.03 -6.92
N VAL A 153 -25.97 -13.07 -8.25
CA VAL A 153 -24.82 -12.86 -9.13
C VAL A 153 -25.21 -11.79 -10.14
N GLU A 154 -24.41 -10.72 -10.17
CA GLU A 154 -24.48 -9.64 -11.15
C GLU A 154 -23.30 -9.78 -12.12
N MET A 155 -23.57 -9.63 -13.41
CA MET A 155 -22.57 -9.80 -14.46
C MET A 155 -22.58 -8.67 -15.48
N ASP A 156 -21.37 -8.28 -15.91
CA ASP A 156 -21.18 -7.33 -17.01
C ASP A 156 -21.83 -7.84 -18.31
N ASN A 157 -22.48 -6.92 -19.05
CA ASN A 157 -23.10 -7.16 -20.36
C ASN A 157 -22.18 -7.85 -21.38
N LYS A 158 -20.86 -7.78 -21.23
CA LYS A 158 -19.92 -8.48 -22.11
C LYS A 158 -20.10 -10.01 -22.14
N TYR A 159 -20.77 -10.59 -21.14
CA TYR A 159 -21.02 -12.03 -21.04
C TYR A 159 -22.34 -12.49 -21.68
N ARG A 160 -23.10 -11.58 -22.29
CA ARG A 160 -24.35 -11.93 -22.98
C ARG A 160 -24.15 -13.07 -23.98
N ASN A 161 -25.13 -13.97 -24.04
CA ASN A 161 -25.14 -15.18 -24.86
C ASN A 161 -24.02 -16.19 -24.58
N GLN A 162 -23.20 -16.02 -23.55
CA GLN A 162 -22.03 -16.88 -23.29
C GLN A 162 -22.16 -17.73 -22.04
N THR A 163 -23.15 -17.46 -21.19
CA THR A 163 -23.36 -18.18 -19.94
C THR A 163 -24.12 -19.48 -20.17
N CYS A 164 -24.00 -20.39 -19.22
CA CYS A 164 -24.91 -21.52 -19.06
C CYS A 164 -24.99 -21.91 -17.57
N GLY A 165 -25.96 -22.75 -17.20
CA GLY A 165 -26.33 -23.00 -15.80
C GLY A 165 -27.78 -22.65 -15.53
N LEU A 166 -28.21 -22.79 -14.27
CA LEU A 166 -29.57 -22.44 -13.81
C LEU A 166 -29.96 -20.97 -14.06
N CYS A 167 -29.00 -20.07 -14.22
CA CYS A 167 -29.24 -18.65 -14.52
C CYS A 167 -29.52 -18.36 -16.00
N GLY A 168 -29.50 -19.36 -16.89
CA GLY A 168 -29.74 -19.17 -18.32
C GLY A 168 -28.50 -18.69 -19.10
N ASP A 169 -28.73 -18.31 -20.35
CA ASP A 169 -27.68 -17.93 -21.32
C ASP A 169 -27.43 -16.42 -21.43
N PHE A 170 -28.21 -15.61 -20.71
CA PHE A 170 -28.08 -14.15 -20.62
C PHE A 170 -28.20 -13.48 -21.99
N ASN A 171 -29.18 -13.87 -22.80
CA ASN A 171 -29.37 -13.36 -24.16
C ASN A 171 -30.27 -12.10 -24.23
N GLY A 172 -31.01 -11.79 -23.16
CA GLY A 172 -31.95 -10.67 -23.03
C GLY A 172 -33.40 -10.99 -23.47
N VAL A 173 -33.75 -12.24 -23.69
CA VAL A 173 -35.06 -12.69 -24.19
C VAL A 173 -35.75 -13.58 -23.15
N GLN A 174 -36.88 -13.12 -22.65
CA GLN A 174 -37.69 -13.86 -21.67
C GLN A 174 -38.41 -15.05 -22.36
N LEU A 175 -38.42 -16.22 -21.71
CA LEU A 175 -39.24 -17.41 -22.02
C LEU A 175 -39.03 -18.14 -23.38
N TYR A 176 -37.95 -17.93 -24.14
CA TYR A 176 -37.77 -18.66 -25.42
C TYR A 176 -36.51 -19.53 -25.52
N GLY A 177 -35.49 -19.34 -24.67
CA GLY A 177 -34.20 -20.04 -24.81
C GLY A 177 -33.91 -21.10 -23.74
N GLU A 178 -34.48 -20.94 -22.55
CA GLU A 178 -33.98 -21.57 -21.33
C GLU A 178 -34.73 -22.88 -21.03
N PHE A 179 -36.06 -22.86 -21.19
CA PHE A 179 -36.93 -24.00 -20.92
C PHE A 179 -37.42 -24.72 -22.17
N PHE A 180 -36.87 -24.42 -23.35
CA PHE A 180 -37.28 -25.07 -24.61
C PHE A 180 -36.11 -25.82 -25.24
N ILE A 181 -36.26 -27.13 -25.46
CA ILE A 181 -35.34 -27.94 -26.27
C ILE A 181 -36.12 -28.49 -27.45
N ASP A 182 -35.63 -28.27 -28.67
CA ASP A 182 -36.27 -28.71 -29.93
C ASP A 182 -37.75 -28.32 -30.09
N GLY A 183 -38.18 -27.25 -29.41
CA GLY A 183 -39.55 -26.74 -29.45
C GLY A 183 -40.49 -27.32 -28.40
N GLU A 184 -40.03 -28.21 -27.51
CA GLU A 184 -40.79 -28.71 -26.36
C GLU A 184 -40.41 -27.97 -25.07
N GLN A 185 -41.42 -27.63 -24.26
CA GLN A 185 -41.23 -26.97 -22.97
C GLN A 185 -40.84 -27.99 -21.90
N MET A 186 -39.71 -27.79 -21.24
CA MET A 186 -39.21 -28.59 -20.14
C MET A 186 -39.84 -28.17 -18.81
N SER A 187 -40.00 -29.12 -17.88
CA SER A 187 -40.32 -28.77 -16.51
C SER A 187 -39.10 -28.15 -15.81
N PRO A 188 -39.29 -27.33 -14.75
CA PRO A 188 -38.18 -26.82 -13.95
C PRO A 188 -37.28 -27.92 -13.36
N LEU A 189 -37.82 -29.10 -13.07
CA LEU A 189 -37.05 -30.25 -12.60
C LEU A 189 -36.13 -30.78 -13.71
N ASP A 190 -36.69 -31.03 -14.90
CA ASP A 190 -35.91 -31.51 -16.05
C ASP A 190 -34.82 -30.50 -16.41
N TYR A 191 -35.14 -29.20 -16.37
CA TYR A 191 -34.15 -28.14 -16.56
C TYR A 191 -33.04 -28.17 -15.50
N GLY A 192 -33.41 -28.36 -14.23
CA GLY A 192 -32.47 -28.47 -13.12
C GLY A 192 -31.52 -29.66 -13.25
N ASP A 193 -32.02 -30.80 -13.74
CA ASP A 193 -31.24 -32.03 -13.92
C ASP A 193 -30.06 -31.86 -14.89
N PHE A 194 -30.17 -31.00 -15.90
CA PHE A 194 -29.04 -30.68 -16.80
C PHE A 194 -27.86 -30.03 -16.08
N TRP A 195 -28.13 -29.32 -14.99
CA TRP A 195 -27.14 -28.54 -14.25
C TRP A 195 -26.76 -29.16 -12.92
N LYS A 196 -27.29 -30.36 -12.63
CA LYS A 196 -27.00 -31.13 -11.44
C LYS A 196 -25.59 -31.70 -11.50
N MET A 197 -24.81 -31.49 -10.43
CA MET A 197 -23.44 -31.94 -10.33
C MET A 197 -23.24 -32.78 -9.07
N ASP A 198 -23.17 -34.09 -9.23
CA ASP A 198 -22.76 -34.99 -8.15
C ASP A 198 -21.26 -34.87 -7.88
N GLY A 199 -20.88 -34.82 -6.60
CA GLY A 199 -19.48 -35.00 -6.20
C GLY A 199 -18.99 -36.42 -6.53
N PRO A 200 -17.66 -36.65 -6.59
CA PRO A 200 -17.10 -37.94 -7.00
C PRO A 200 -17.48 -39.12 -6.10
N THR A 201 -17.89 -38.84 -4.85
CA THR A 201 -18.32 -39.82 -3.85
C THR A 201 -19.80 -39.69 -3.47
N GLU A 202 -20.52 -38.77 -4.13
CA GLU A 202 -21.90 -38.44 -3.80
C GLU A 202 -22.85 -38.95 -4.90
N ARG A 203 -24.07 -39.29 -4.51
CA ARG A 203 -25.20 -39.48 -5.42
C ARG A 203 -26.40 -38.76 -4.83
N CYS A 204 -26.79 -37.65 -5.42
CA CYS A 204 -27.92 -36.89 -4.91
C CYS A 204 -29.25 -37.49 -5.39
N SER A 205 -29.97 -38.13 -4.47
CA SER A 205 -31.29 -38.71 -4.72
C SER A 205 -32.38 -37.70 -4.38
N GLU A 206 -33.28 -37.43 -5.32
CA GLU A 206 -34.37 -36.48 -5.12
C GLU A 206 -35.45 -37.07 -4.22
N GLN A 207 -36.02 -36.25 -3.34
CA GLN A 207 -37.21 -36.64 -2.60
C GLN A 207 -38.44 -36.42 -3.49
N PRO A 208 -39.41 -37.35 -3.49
CA PRO A 208 -40.62 -37.19 -4.29
C PRO A 208 -41.36 -35.91 -3.88
N GLN A 209 -41.71 -35.08 -4.86
CA GLN A 209 -42.52 -33.88 -4.65
C GLN A 209 -43.88 -34.27 -4.05
N SER A 210 -44.29 -33.58 -2.99
CA SER A 210 -45.69 -33.59 -2.55
C SER A 210 -46.55 -32.92 -3.61
N SER A 211 -47.69 -33.52 -3.96
CA SER A 211 -48.64 -32.98 -4.93
C SER A 211 -48.99 -31.53 -4.64
N ASP A 212 -48.91 -30.67 -5.66
CA ASP A 212 -49.39 -29.29 -5.59
C ASP A 212 -50.84 -29.25 -5.11
N SER A 213 -51.04 -28.71 -3.91
CA SER A 213 -52.37 -28.28 -3.48
C SER A 213 -52.73 -27.01 -4.25
N ASN A 214 -53.97 -26.93 -4.75
CA ASN A 214 -54.42 -25.75 -5.49
C ASN A 214 -54.63 -24.58 -4.50
N CYS A 215 -53.63 -23.71 -4.32
CA CYS A 215 -53.66 -22.61 -3.35
C CYS A 215 -54.11 -21.27 -3.93
N THR A 216 -55.05 -21.28 -4.86
CA THR A 216 -55.56 -20.07 -5.51
C THR A 216 -56.25 -19.09 -4.54
N GLU A 217 -56.55 -19.49 -3.31
CA GLU A 217 -57.18 -18.63 -2.30
C GLU A 217 -56.25 -17.53 -1.73
N GLN A 218 -54.93 -17.61 -1.92
CA GLN A 218 -53.96 -16.68 -1.32
C GLN A 218 -53.49 -15.54 -2.24
N THR A 219 -53.89 -15.54 -3.52
CA THR A 219 -53.45 -14.55 -4.52
C THR A 219 -53.73 -13.11 -4.07
N SER A 220 -54.92 -12.85 -3.54
CA SER A 220 -55.32 -11.50 -3.10
C SER A 220 -54.44 -10.93 -1.99
N VAL A 221 -53.90 -11.78 -1.10
CA VAL A 221 -53.00 -11.37 -0.01
C VAL A 221 -51.65 -10.93 -0.58
N CYS A 222 -51.10 -11.72 -1.51
CA CYS A 222 -49.84 -11.41 -2.18
C CYS A 222 -49.93 -10.14 -3.05
N GLU A 223 -51.02 -9.96 -3.81
CA GLU A 223 -51.25 -8.75 -4.61
C GLU A 223 -51.33 -7.49 -3.74
N GLN A 224 -52.05 -7.55 -2.61
CA GLN A 224 -52.17 -6.43 -1.67
C GLN A 224 -50.82 -6.08 -1.03
N LEU A 225 -50.00 -7.08 -0.73
CA LEU A 225 -48.68 -6.91 -0.12
C LEU A 225 -47.73 -6.10 -1.02
N PHE A 226 -47.59 -6.49 -2.28
CA PHE A 226 -46.74 -5.78 -3.25
C PHE A 226 -47.35 -4.46 -3.74
N SER A 227 -48.68 -4.29 -3.62
CA SER A 227 -49.36 -3.03 -3.91
C SER A 227 -49.27 -1.99 -2.77
N SER A 228 -48.75 -2.39 -1.61
CA SER A 228 -48.68 -1.54 -0.41
C SER A 228 -47.90 -0.24 -0.63
N PRO A 229 -48.15 0.82 0.16
CA PRO A 229 -47.46 2.10 0.02
C PRO A 229 -45.94 2.00 0.13
N ALA A 230 -45.44 1.01 0.88
CA ALA A 230 -44.01 0.80 1.06
C ALA A 230 -43.26 0.49 -0.24
N PHE A 231 -43.96 -0.08 -1.23
CA PHE A 231 -43.41 -0.40 -2.55
C PHE A 231 -43.85 0.56 -3.67
N SER A 232 -44.39 1.73 -3.30
CA SER A 232 -44.82 2.74 -4.28
C SER A 232 -43.71 3.15 -5.25
N GLY A 233 -42.45 3.21 -4.80
CA GLY A 233 -41.28 3.50 -5.63
C GLY A 233 -40.82 2.35 -6.54
N CYS A 234 -41.52 1.21 -6.56
CA CYS A 234 -41.13 -0.01 -7.28
C CYS A 234 -42.09 -0.37 -8.44
N LYS A 235 -43.32 0.18 -8.44
CA LYS A 235 -44.44 -0.29 -9.28
C LYS A 235 -44.17 -0.26 -10.78
N ASP A 236 -43.38 0.71 -11.25
CA ASP A 236 -43.05 0.89 -12.67
C ASP A 236 -41.65 0.34 -13.03
N LEU A 237 -40.95 -0.25 -12.06
CA LEU A 237 -39.56 -0.67 -12.19
C LEU A 237 -39.40 -2.21 -12.18
N VAL A 238 -40.27 -2.90 -11.45
CA VAL A 238 -40.22 -4.36 -11.30
C VAL A 238 -41.61 -4.94 -11.55
N ALA A 239 -41.70 -5.92 -12.44
CA ALA A 239 -42.95 -6.63 -12.71
C ALA A 239 -43.39 -7.41 -11.47
N VAL A 240 -44.63 -7.21 -11.02
CA VAL A 240 -45.16 -7.76 -9.78
C VAL A 240 -45.68 -9.20 -9.95
N ASP A 241 -46.17 -9.56 -11.13
CA ASP A 241 -46.89 -10.82 -11.37
C ASP A 241 -46.06 -12.06 -11.00
N SER A 242 -44.78 -12.12 -11.40
CA SER A 242 -43.88 -13.23 -11.06
C SER A 242 -43.65 -13.35 -9.55
N PHE A 243 -43.58 -12.23 -8.84
CA PHE A 243 -43.44 -12.21 -7.38
C PHE A 243 -44.72 -12.59 -6.65
N VAL A 244 -45.89 -12.26 -7.21
CA VAL A 244 -47.18 -12.75 -6.70
C VAL A 244 -47.25 -14.26 -6.81
N THR A 245 -46.87 -14.84 -7.96
CA THR A 245 -46.81 -16.30 -8.13
C THR A 245 -45.84 -16.95 -7.13
N ALA A 246 -44.63 -16.40 -6.98
CA ALA A 246 -43.65 -16.90 -6.01
C ALA A 246 -44.19 -16.82 -4.55
N CYS A 247 -44.85 -15.71 -4.21
CA CYS A 247 -45.48 -15.49 -2.91
C CYS A 247 -46.60 -16.51 -2.62
N VAL A 248 -47.47 -16.78 -3.60
CA VAL A 248 -48.53 -17.80 -3.45
C VAL A 248 -47.92 -19.18 -3.22
N ALA A 249 -46.86 -19.53 -3.95
CA ALA A 249 -46.15 -20.80 -3.76
C ALA A 249 -45.49 -20.91 -2.37
N ASP A 250 -44.97 -19.81 -1.80
CA ASP A 250 -44.44 -19.80 -0.43
C ASP A 250 -45.51 -20.04 0.63
N MET A 251 -46.70 -19.46 0.42
CA MET A 251 -47.86 -19.60 1.30
C MET A 251 -48.45 -21.00 1.25
N CYS A 252 -48.49 -21.65 0.07
CA CYS A 252 -48.93 -23.04 -0.08
C CYS A 252 -48.22 -24.01 0.85
N HIS A 253 -46.90 -23.83 0.98
CA HIS A 253 -46.02 -24.73 1.70
C HIS A 253 -45.72 -24.20 3.11
N CYS A 254 -46.57 -23.34 3.65
CA CYS A 254 -46.41 -22.75 4.97
C CYS A 254 -47.28 -23.51 5.98
N ASP A 255 -46.67 -24.29 6.87
CA ASP A 255 -47.37 -24.84 8.03
C ASP A 255 -47.91 -23.69 8.91
N ASN A 256 -48.96 -23.95 9.70
CA ASN A 256 -49.71 -23.05 10.61
C ASN A 256 -48.91 -22.13 11.60
N ARG A 257 -47.60 -21.97 11.42
CA ARG A 257 -46.81 -20.85 11.96
C ARG A 257 -47.23 -19.53 11.28
N SER A 258 -46.97 -18.40 11.93
CA SER A 258 -47.39 -17.08 11.46
C SER A 258 -47.04 -16.87 9.98
N SER A 259 -48.05 -16.58 9.15
CA SER A 259 -47.94 -16.27 7.72
C SER A 259 -46.84 -15.25 7.38
N ALA A 260 -46.47 -14.40 8.34
CA ALA A 260 -45.37 -13.46 8.25
C ALA A 260 -44.01 -14.11 7.92
N SER A 261 -43.63 -15.25 8.49
CA SER A 261 -42.27 -15.80 8.32
C SER A 261 -42.01 -16.43 6.95
N CYS A 262 -43.05 -16.99 6.32
CA CYS A 262 -42.95 -17.63 5.02
C CYS A 262 -42.84 -16.63 3.86
N LEU A 263 -43.31 -15.40 4.06
CA LEU A 263 -43.33 -14.37 3.03
C LEU A 263 -42.05 -13.53 3.00
N CYS A 264 -41.26 -13.53 4.07
CA CYS A 264 -40.15 -12.60 4.22
C CYS A 264 -39.12 -12.71 3.10
N SER A 265 -38.74 -13.90 2.66
CA SER A 265 -37.69 -14.07 1.65
C SER A 265 -38.12 -13.47 0.31
N THR A 266 -39.34 -13.77 -0.17
CA THR A 266 -39.85 -13.25 -1.44
C THR A 266 -40.12 -11.75 -1.41
N VAL A 267 -40.63 -11.22 -0.28
CA VAL A 267 -40.80 -9.77 -0.12
C VAL A 267 -39.44 -9.05 -0.05
N SER A 268 -38.44 -9.67 0.59
CA SER A 268 -37.07 -9.15 0.62
C SER A 268 -36.45 -9.13 -0.78
N GLU A 269 -36.65 -10.19 -1.56
CA GLU A 269 -36.16 -10.24 -2.94
C GLU A 269 -36.82 -9.17 -3.82
N TYR A 270 -38.13 -8.98 -3.71
CA TYR A 270 -38.81 -7.89 -4.42
C TYR A 270 -38.26 -6.51 -4.04
N SER A 271 -38.01 -6.27 -2.74
CA SER A 271 -37.35 -5.06 -2.24
C SER A 271 -35.97 -4.86 -2.87
N ARG A 272 -35.14 -5.92 -2.94
CA ARG A 272 -33.80 -5.88 -3.55
C ARG A 272 -33.85 -5.58 -5.05
N GLN A 273 -34.69 -6.29 -5.79
CA GLN A 273 -34.85 -6.08 -7.23
C GLN A 273 -35.40 -4.67 -7.51
N CYS A 274 -36.23 -4.11 -6.64
CA CYS A 274 -36.65 -2.71 -6.75
C CYS A 274 -35.48 -1.75 -6.61
N VAL A 275 -34.59 -1.97 -5.64
CA VAL A 275 -33.39 -1.15 -5.45
C VAL A 275 -32.42 -1.25 -6.63
N HIS A 276 -32.16 -2.46 -7.15
CA HIS A 276 -31.33 -2.66 -8.35
C HIS A 276 -31.90 -1.94 -9.60
N ALA A 277 -33.22 -1.74 -9.64
CA ALA A 277 -33.86 -1.00 -10.73
C ALA A 277 -33.77 0.53 -10.56
N GLY A 278 -33.12 1.02 -9.49
CA GLY A 278 -33.07 2.43 -9.12
C GLY A 278 -34.25 2.91 -8.27
N GLY A 279 -35.11 1.98 -7.82
CA GLY A 279 -36.23 2.26 -6.93
C GLY A 279 -35.79 2.48 -5.49
N LYS A 280 -36.70 3.00 -4.66
CA LYS A 280 -36.46 3.26 -3.23
C LYS A 280 -37.64 2.73 -2.41
N PRO A 281 -37.64 1.44 -2.04
CA PRO A 281 -38.66 0.90 -1.15
C PRO A 281 -38.58 1.59 0.21
N GLN A 282 -39.74 1.84 0.83
CA GLN A 282 -39.81 2.32 2.21
C GLN A 282 -39.70 1.13 3.17
N GLN A 283 -39.54 1.43 4.47
CA GLN A 283 -39.49 0.40 5.50
C GLN A 283 -40.80 -0.39 5.55
N TRP A 284 -40.78 -1.62 5.03
CA TRP A 284 -41.93 -2.53 5.00
C TRP A 284 -41.90 -3.55 6.15
N ARG A 285 -40.72 -3.83 6.72
CA ARG A 285 -40.60 -4.67 7.91
C ARG A 285 -41.14 -3.94 9.14
N THR A 286 -41.89 -4.65 9.96
CA THR A 286 -42.43 -4.15 11.23
C THR A 286 -42.16 -5.16 12.34
N ALA A 287 -42.41 -4.78 13.60
CA ALA A 287 -42.28 -5.70 14.74
C ALA A 287 -43.16 -6.97 14.61
N GLN A 288 -44.23 -6.92 13.81
CA GLN A 288 -45.15 -8.05 13.60
C GLN A 288 -44.97 -8.73 12.23
N PHE A 289 -44.15 -8.16 11.35
CA PHE A 289 -43.97 -8.65 9.98
C PHE A 289 -42.50 -8.56 9.57
N CYS A 290 -41.82 -9.71 9.49
CA CYS A 290 -40.44 -9.83 9.02
C CYS A 290 -39.42 -8.96 9.76
N ALA A 291 -39.61 -8.78 11.07
CA ALA A 291 -38.69 -8.04 11.94
C ALA A 291 -37.25 -8.56 11.77
N LYS A 292 -36.29 -7.63 11.70
CA LYS A 292 -34.85 -7.92 11.63
C LYS A 292 -34.16 -7.29 12.84
N SER A 293 -33.29 -8.07 13.48
CA SER A 293 -32.40 -7.60 14.55
C SER A 293 -31.03 -7.31 13.95
N CYS A 294 -30.48 -6.13 14.24
CA CYS A 294 -29.12 -5.76 13.85
C CYS A 294 -28.17 -5.90 15.04
N PRO A 295 -26.88 -6.21 14.78
CA PRO A 295 -25.89 -6.25 15.84
C PRO A 295 -25.62 -4.84 16.39
N PHE A 296 -25.15 -4.78 17.64
CA PHE A 296 -24.85 -3.54 18.35
C PHE A 296 -26.07 -2.59 18.38
N ASN A 297 -25.85 -1.31 18.05
CA ASN A 297 -26.83 -0.24 17.93
C ASN A 297 -27.10 0.15 16.46
N MET A 298 -26.86 -0.77 15.52
CA MET A 298 -27.20 -0.57 14.11
C MET A 298 -28.71 -0.66 13.86
N GLU A 299 -29.15 -0.04 12.77
CA GLU A 299 -30.55 -0.02 12.36
C GLU A 299 -30.70 -0.66 10.97
N HIS A 300 -31.76 -1.46 10.80
CA HIS A 300 -32.09 -2.04 9.51
C HIS A 300 -32.65 -0.96 8.58
N GLN A 301 -32.16 -0.91 7.34
CA GLN A 301 -32.68 -0.05 6.29
C GLN A 301 -32.88 -0.88 5.02
N GLU A 302 -33.92 -0.59 4.22
CA GLU A 302 -34.14 -1.24 2.92
C GLU A 302 -33.26 -0.67 1.80
N CYS A 303 -32.66 0.51 2.02
CA CYS A 303 -31.80 1.22 1.07
C CYS A 303 -30.81 2.08 1.85
N GLY A 304 -29.71 1.47 2.30
CA GLY A 304 -28.55 2.13 2.92
C GLY A 304 -27.31 2.09 2.02
N ILE A 305 -26.33 2.94 2.30
CA ILE A 305 -25.08 3.03 1.52
C ILE A 305 -24.24 1.77 1.80
N PRO A 306 -23.87 0.96 0.80
CA PRO A 306 -23.18 -0.31 0.99
C PRO A 306 -21.72 -0.14 1.43
N CYS A 307 -21.15 1.05 1.25
CA CYS A 307 -19.82 1.41 1.74
C CYS A 307 -19.93 2.00 3.17
N PRO A 308 -19.70 1.22 4.24
CA PRO A 308 -19.84 1.72 5.60
C PRO A 308 -18.73 2.74 5.92
N ASP A 309 -19.11 3.87 6.52
CA ASP A 309 -18.17 4.74 7.20
C ASP A 309 -17.66 4.04 8.47
N THR A 310 -16.34 3.99 8.63
CA THR A 310 -15.68 3.37 9.78
C THR A 310 -14.81 4.38 10.51
N CYS A 311 -14.36 4.08 11.72
CA CYS A 311 -13.41 4.95 12.42
C CYS A 311 -12.05 5.05 11.70
N SER A 312 -11.62 3.99 11.01
CA SER A 312 -10.42 4.05 10.16
C SER A 312 -10.62 4.81 8.85
N ASN A 313 -11.85 4.88 8.34
CA ASN A 313 -12.21 5.55 7.10
C ASN A 313 -13.59 6.25 7.21
N PRO A 314 -13.66 7.42 7.85
CA PRO A 314 -14.92 8.07 8.22
C PRO A 314 -15.66 8.76 7.06
N GLU A 315 -15.06 8.84 5.88
CA GLU A 315 -15.64 9.50 4.69
C GLU A 315 -15.86 8.51 3.52
N ARG A 316 -15.80 7.20 3.76
CA ARG A 316 -15.90 6.16 2.72
C ARG A 316 -17.24 6.25 1.97
N GLY A 317 -18.33 6.48 2.68
CA GLY A 317 -19.69 6.55 2.13
C GLY A 317 -19.88 7.68 1.13
N HIS A 318 -19.13 8.78 1.26
CA HIS A 318 -19.22 9.93 0.36
C HIS A 318 -18.69 9.64 -1.05
N LEU A 319 -17.76 8.68 -1.17
CA LEU A 319 -17.16 8.25 -2.44
C LEU A 319 -17.78 6.94 -2.95
N CYS A 320 -18.87 6.47 -2.34
CA CYS A 320 -19.51 5.24 -2.73
C CYS A 320 -20.27 5.42 -4.05
N GLU A 321 -19.75 4.81 -5.12
CA GLU A 321 -20.40 4.82 -6.45
C GLU A 321 -21.43 3.70 -6.62
N GLU A 322 -21.64 2.90 -5.58
CA GLU A 322 -22.58 1.79 -5.59
C GLU A 322 -24.01 2.26 -5.28
N HIS A 323 -25.01 1.57 -5.85
CA HIS A 323 -26.39 1.79 -5.44
C HIS A 323 -26.60 1.31 -4.00
N CYS A 324 -27.65 1.81 -3.35
CA CYS A 324 -27.97 1.37 -2.00
C CYS A 324 -28.31 -0.14 -1.95
N MET A 325 -28.28 -0.72 -0.76
CA MET A 325 -28.73 -2.10 -0.51
C MET A 325 -29.49 -2.19 0.82
N ASP A 326 -30.28 -3.25 1.03
CA ASP A 326 -30.86 -3.51 2.34
C ASP A 326 -29.78 -3.98 3.33
N GLY A 327 -30.02 -3.87 4.63
CA GLY A 327 -29.08 -4.36 5.64
C GLY A 327 -29.04 -3.53 6.91
N CYS A 328 -28.06 -3.81 7.76
CA CYS A 328 -27.83 -3.12 9.02
C CYS A 328 -26.76 -2.03 8.85
N PHE A 329 -27.13 -0.79 9.15
CA PHE A 329 -26.29 0.39 8.97
C PHE A 329 -26.20 1.21 10.26
N CYS A 330 -25.17 2.04 10.37
CA CYS A 330 -25.08 2.98 11.47
C CYS A 330 -26.10 4.12 11.34
N PRO A 331 -26.72 4.57 12.44
CA PRO A 331 -27.60 5.73 12.43
C PRO A 331 -26.90 6.99 11.90
N PRO A 332 -27.65 7.96 11.32
CA PRO A 332 -27.07 9.20 10.83
C PRO A 332 -26.22 9.93 11.90
N GLY A 333 -25.02 10.37 11.51
CA GLY A 333 -24.07 11.04 12.39
C GLY A 333 -23.16 10.11 13.21
N THR A 334 -23.21 8.80 12.96
CA THR A 334 -22.35 7.79 13.59
C THR A 334 -21.62 6.94 12.54
N VAL A 335 -20.49 6.35 12.92
CA VAL A 335 -19.65 5.48 12.08
C VAL A 335 -19.35 4.18 12.81
N LEU A 336 -19.05 3.11 12.08
CA LEU A 336 -18.72 1.81 12.66
C LEU A 336 -17.32 1.84 13.29
N ASP A 337 -17.23 1.52 14.58
CA ASP A 337 -15.97 1.40 15.31
C ASP A 337 -15.28 0.08 14.96
N ASP A 338 -14.56 0.07 13.84
CA ASP A 338 -13.77 -1.06 13.36
C ASP A 338 -12.48 -1.28 14.16
N ILE A 339 -12.08 -0.32 14.99
CA ILE A 339 -10.83 -0.35 15.77
C ILE A 339 -11.04 -0.99 17.14
N LYS A 340 -12.06 -0.56 17.90
CA LYS A 340 -12.37 -1.08 19.24
C LYS A 340 -13.63 -1.95 19.27
N GLN A 341 -14.37 -2.05 18.17
CA GLN A 341 -15.53 -2.94 18.02
C GLN A 341 -16.70 -2.60 18.97
N ASN A 342 -16.94 -1.30 19.24
CA ASN A 342 -18.06 -0.84 20.10
C ASN A 342 -19.39 -0.60 19.35
N GLY A 343 -19.48 -0.98 18.07
CA GLY A 343 -20.66 -0.69 17.23
C GLY A 343 -20.58 0.71 16.61
N CYS A 344 -21.70 1.42 16.53
CA CYS A 344 -21.78 2.73 15.90
C CYS A 344 -21.53 3.85 16.92
N ILE A 345 -20.47 4.64 16.70
CA ILE A 345 -20.08 5.74 17.60
C ILE A 345 -20.00 7.07 16.83
N PRO A 346 -20.10 8.23 17.50
CA PRO A 346 -19.86 9.52 16.87
C PRO A 346 -18.42 9.60 16.32
N VAL A 347 -18.24 10.25 15.15
CA VAL A 347 -16.92 10.41 14.53
C VAL A 347 -15.90 11.00 15.51
N SER A 348 -16.30 11.96 16.35
CA SER A 348 -15.43 12.58 17.36
C SER A 348 -14.85 11.61 18.40
N GLU A 349 -15.46 10.44 18.58
CA GLU A 349 -15.02 9.41 19.53
C GLU A 349 -14.09 8.37 18.88
N CYS A 350 -13.91 8.42 17.55
CA CYS A 350 -13.05 7.50 16.84
C CYS A 350 -11.58 7.60 17.27
N SER A 351 -11.03 6.45 17.63
CA SER A 351 -9.62 6.30 17.99
C SER A 351 -8.76 6.22 16.73
N CYS A 352 -7.48 6.55 16.84
CA CYS A 352 -6.51 6.46 15.76
C CYS A 352 -5.55 5.31 16.04
N VAL A 353 -5.02 4.67 15.00
CA VAL A 353 -3.98 3.65 15.15
C VAL A 353 -2.67 4.17 14.57
N HIS A 354 -1.58 4.01 15.32
CA HIS A 354 -0.23 4.29 14.85
C HIS A 354 0.74 3.27 15.43
N ASN A 355 1.52 2.61 14.56
CA ASN A 355 2.47 1.56 14.91
C ASN A 355 1.86 0.44 15.78
N GLY A 356 0.69 -0.05 15.38
CA GLY A 356 -0.08 -1.09 16.10
C GLY A 356 -0.67 -0.65 17.46
N LYS A 357 -0.43 0.60 17.88
CA LYS A 357 -0.99 1.16 19.12
C LYS A 357 -2.20 2.00 18.83
N THR A 358 -3.24 1.82 19.65
CA THR A 358 -4.48 2.59 19.58
C THR A 358 -4.40 3.82 20.46
N TYR A 359 -4.73 4.98 19.89
CA TYR A 359 -4.75 6.29 20.53
C TYR A 359 -6.19 6.78 20.58
N SER A 360 -6.66 7.12 21.78
CA SER A 360 -7.98 7.72 21.96
C SER A 360 -8.00 9.18 21.47
N PRO A 361 -9.17 9.74 21.14
CA PRO A 361 -9.30 11.15 20.73
C PRO A 361 -8.58 12.09 21.71
N GLY A 362 -7.81 13.04 21.18
CA GLY A 362 -7.01 13.99 21.94
C GLY A 362 -5.63 13.48 22.40
N GLN A 363 -5.35 12.17 22.32
CA GLN A 363 -4.00 11.66 22.57
C GLN A 363 -3.08 12.02 21.40
N ALA A 364 -1.82 12.26 21.73
CA ALA A 364 -0.80 12.60 20.76
C ALA A 364 0.43 11.69 20.89
N TYR A 365 1.13 11.50 19.78
CA TYR A 365 2.49 11.00 19.78
C TYR A 365 3.41 12.03 19.18
N THR A 366 4.68 11.92 19.52
CA THR A 366 5.72 12.84 19.06
C THR A 366 6.89 12.03 18.55
N SER A 367 7.28 12.26 17.30
CA SER A 367 8.53 11.77 16.74
C SER A 367 9.59 12.89 16.71
N SER A 368 10.75 12.59 16.13
CA SER A 368 11.81 13.58 15.91
C SER A 368 11.33 14.74 15.03
N CYS A 369 10.45 14.48 14.06
CA CYS A 369 10.06 15.46 13.04
C CYS A 369 8.62 15.91 13.03
N LYS A 370 7.75 15.31 13.84
CA LYS A 370 6.35 15.72 13.89
C LYS A 370 5.73 15.43 15.23
N THR A 371 4.69 16.18 15.55
CA THR A 371 3.77 15.88 16.65
C THR A 371 2.40 15.70 16.04
N CYS A 372 1.79 14.54 16.29
CA CYS A 372 0.50 14.19 15.73
C CYS A 372 -0.50 13.95 16.86
N SER A 373 -1.68 14.57 16.77
CA SER A 373 -2.80 14.37 17.68
C SER A 373 -3.93 13.65 16.97
N CYS A 374 -4.53 12.67 17.65
CA CYS A 374 -5.69 11.95 17.15
C CYS A 374 -6.96 12.81 17.29
N ALA A 375 -7.68 13.01 16.19
CA ALA A 375 -8.96 13.71 16.18
C ALA A 375 -9.91 13.00 15.20
N GLY A 376 -10.95 12.38 15.75
CA GLY A 376 -12.02 11.73 14.99
C GLY A 376 -11.54 10.65 14.00
N GLY A 377 -10.68 9.73 14.47
CA GLY A 377 -10.10 8.67 13.63
C GLY A 377 -8.94 9.11 12.76
N LEU A 378 -8.71 10.42 12.60
CA LEU A 378 -7.67 10.99 11.75
C LEU A 378 -6.50 11.57 12.56
N TRP A 379 -5.30 11.54 11.94
CA TRP A 379 -4.11 12.15 12.48
C TRP A 379 -3.98 13.61 12.03
N SER A 380 -4.00 14.54 12.99
CA SER A 380 -3.63 15.94 12.77
C SER A 380 -2.16 16.11 13.18
N CYS A 381 -1.26 16.22 12.21
CA CYS A 381 0.18 16.35 12.44
C CYS A 381 0.67 17.79 12.23
N GLN A 382 1.58 18.22 13.10
CA GLN A 382 2.38 19.42 12.96
C GLN A 382 3.84 19.00 12.80
N ASP A 383 4.46 19.40 11.68
CA ASP A 383 5.87 19.17 11.45
C ASP A 383 6.71 20.06 12.38
N LYS A 384 7.82 19.50 12.86
CA LYS A 384 8.87 20.21 13.59
C LYS A 384 9.95 20.65 12.62
N ASP A 385 10.77 21.60 13.07
CA ASP A 385 12.01 22.02 12.39
C ASP A 385 12.97 20.83 12.23
N CYS A 386 12.83 20.12 11.11
CA CYS A 386 13.61 18.93 10.82
C CYS A 386 14.70 19.16 9.80
N GLN A 387 15.83 18.52 10.07
CA GLN A 387 16.95 18.49 9.15
C GLN A 387 16.54 17.71 7.88
N GLY A 388 17.01 18.16 6.73
CA GLY A 388 16.88 17.43 5.47
C GLY A 388 18.11 16.56 5.27
N THR A 389 17.93 15.32 4.81
CA THR A 389 19.03 14.43 4.44
C THR A 389 18.96 14.12 2.96
N CYS A 390 20.04 14.42 2.25
CA CYS A 390 20.28 13.94 0.89
C CYS A 390 21.21 12.72 0.95
N SER A 391 21.00 11.73 0.07
CA SER A 391 21.88 10.57 -0.02
C SER A 391 22.34 10.27 -1.45
N VAL A 392 23.54 9.71 -1.58
CA VAL A 392 24.01 9.04 -2.79
C VAL A 392 24.38 7.61 -2.42
N GLU A 393 23.53 6.67 -2.82
CA GLU A 393 23.55 5.26 -2.46
C GLU A 393 23.87 4.41 -3.69
N GLY A 394 24.57 3.28 -3.50
CA GLY A 394 24.97 2.36 -4.58
C GLY A 394 25.91 2.95 -5.64
N GLY A 395 26.18 4.26 -5.63
CA GLY A 395 26.93 4.98 -6.66
C GLY A 395 26.09 5.51 -7.82
N SER A 396 24.76 5.37 -7.77
CA SER A 396 23.86 5.85 -8.83
C SER A 396 22.49 6.35 -8.34
N HIS A 397 22.08 5.95 -7.13
CA HIS A 397 20.79 6.32 -6.55
C HIS A 397 20.96 7.58 -5.72
N VAL A 398 20.23 8.64 -6.06
CA VAL A 398 20.19 9.88 -5.29
C VAL A 398 18.82 10.07 -4.70
N THR A 399 18.78 10.40 -3.41
CA THR A 399 17.58 10.91 -2.75
C THR A 399 17.84 12.36 -2.35
N THR A 400 17.05 13.30 -2.86
CA THR A 400 17.17 14.73 -2.55
C THR A 400 16.73 15.03 -1.11
N TYR A 401 17.00 16.25 -0.64
CA TYR A 401 16.51 16.72 0.67
C TYR A 401 14.98 16.63 0.81
N ASP A 402 14.25 16.83 -0.29
CA ASP A 402 12.78 16.79 -0.31
C ASP A 402 12.23 15.38 -0.57
N LYS A 403 13.11 14.37 -0.59
CA LYS A 403 12.83 12.93 -0.76
C LYS A 403 12.47 12.50 -2.19
N LYS A 404 12.90 13.26 -3.20
CA LYS A 404 12.84 12.79 -4.59
C LYS A 404 13.96 11.78 -4.82
N ALA A 405 13.58 10.52 -5.00
CA ALA A 405 14.51 9.47 -5.40
C ALA A 405 14.65 9.43 -6.93
N TYR A 406 15.88 9.31 -7.42
CA TYR A 406 16.17 9.14 -8.84
C TYR A 406 17.50 8.41 -9.05
N THR A 407 17.68 7.84 -10.25
CA THR A 407 18.90 7.12 -10.62
C THR A 407 19.56 7.78 -11.80
N PHE A 408 20.88 7.92 -11.75
CA PHE A 408 21.69 8.29 -12.91
C PHE A 408 23.07 7.63 -12.82
N HIS A 409 23.67 7.36 -13.98
CA HIS A 409 24.96 6.66 -14.08
C HIS A 409 26.02 7.64 -14.60
N GLY A 410 26.66 8.34 -13.67
CA GLY A 410 27.64 9.38 -13.97
C GLY A 410 29.05 8.84 -14.18
N ASP A 411 29.85 9.56 -14.99
CA ASP A 411 31.29 9.37 -15.09
C ASP A 411 32.05 10.71 -14.99
N CYS A 412 31.91 11.39 -13.84
CA CYS A 412 32.47 12.71 -13.60
C CYS A 412 32.51 13.07 -12.09
N THR A 413 33.06 14.24 -11.78
CA THR A 413 32.84 14.93 -10.50
C THR A 413 31.56 15.77 -10.61
N TYR A 414 30.62 15.58 -9.68
CA TYR A 414 29.35 16.30 -9.63
C TYR A 414 29.21 17.14 -8.37
N VAL A 415 28.50 18.26 -8.48
CA VAL A 415 28.06 19.04 -7.30
C VAL A 415 26.89 18.32 -6.66
N LEU A 416 27.12 17.68 -5.51
CA LEU A 416 26.04 17.02 -4.76
C LEU A 416 25.16 18.06 -4.08
N SER A 417 25.77 18.92 -3.27
CA SER A 417 25.07 19.99 -2.56
C SER A 417 26.00 21.17 -2.34
N LYS A 418 25.52 22.39 -2.55
CA LYS A 418 26.17 23.64 -2.19
C LYS A 418 25.12 24.63 -1.72
N GLU A 419 25.55 25.66 -1.02
CA GLU A 419 24.70 26.83 -0.84
C GLU A 419 24.70 27.71 -2.11
N CYS A 420 23.52 28.13 -2.56
CA CYS A 420 23.33 28.75 -3.88
C CYS A 420 23.95 30.14 -3.99
N ASN A 421 23.68 30.94 -2.96
CA ASN A 421 23.82 32.40 -2.99
C ASN A 421 25.04 32.85 -2.20
N GLU A 422 25.25 32.21 -1.05
CA GLU A 422 26.42 32.34 -0.21
C GLU A 422 27.24 31.06 -0.44
N THR A 423 28.55 31.14 -0.60
CA THR A 423 29.35 29.95 -0.95
C THR A 423 29.88 29.22 0.28
N LEU A 424 29.14 29.17 1.40
CA LEU A 424 29.65 28.66 2.69
C LEU A 424 30.27 27.27 2.56
N PHE A 425 29.60 26.39 1.80
CA PHE A 425 30.09 25.05 1.52
C PHE A 425 29.77 24.59 0.10
N THR A 426 30.54 23.62 -0.37
CA THR A 426 30.25 22.82 -1.56
C THR A 426 30.70 21.38 -1.31
N VAL A 427 29.79 20.42 -1.47
CA VAL A 427 30.04 18.99 -1.41
C VAL A 427 30.03 18.43 -2.83
N LEU A 428 31.15 17.85 -3.23
CA LEU A 428 31.36 17.19 -4.51
C LEU A 428 31.45 15.68 -4.32
N GLY A 429 30.95 14.93 -5.31
CA GLY A 429 31.08 13.49 -5.38
C GLY A 429 31.73 13.06 -6.69
N ASP A 430 32.77 12.24 -6.61
CA ASP A 430 33.34 11.57 -7.78
C ASP A 430 32.56 10.28 -8.04
N ILE A 431 31.62 10.35 -8.99
CA ILE A 431 30.80 9.23 -9.44
C ILE A 431 31.36 8.78 -10.78
N VAL A 432 31.96 7.59 -10.80
CA VAL A 432 32.68 7.07 -11.96
C VAL A 432 32.29 5.64 -12.27
N LYS A 433 32.50 5.23 -13.52
CA LYS A 433 32.36 3.83 -13.91
C LYS A 433 33.35 2.96 -13.14
N CYS A 434 32.84 1.94 -12.44
CA CYS A 434 33.64 1.02 -11.64
C CYS A 434 33.52 -0.44 -12.05
N GLY A 435 32.56 -0.74 -12.92
CA GLY A 435 32.36 -2.07 -13.50
C GLY A 435 32.49 -2.08 -15.01
N LEU A 436 31.97 -3.14 -15.65
CA LEU A 436 32.10 -3.35 -17.09
C LEU A 436 31.05 -2.59 -17.89
N ARG A 437 29.83 -2.48 -17.34
CA ARG A 437 28.70 -1.79 -17.98
C ARG A 437 28.72 -0.30 -17.66
N ASP A 438 28.15 0.50 -18.54
CA ASP A 438 28.03 1.95 -18.32
C ASP A 438 27.07 2.29 -17.17
N THR A 439 26.20 1.35 -16.81
CA THR A 439 25.30 1.42 -15.64
C THR A 439 25.97 1.01 -14.33
N GLU A 440 27.21 0.52 -14.34
CA GLU A 440 27.92 0.09 -13.13
C GLU A 440 28.85 1.23 -12.64
N THR A 441 28.26 2.19 -11.91
CA THR A 441 28.96 3.35 -11.35
C THR A 441 29.14 3.26 -9.83
N CYS A 442 30.19 3.87 -9.31
CA CYS A 442 30.50 3.91 -7.88
C CYS A 442 30.93 5.31 -7.46
N LEU A 443 30.63 5.67 -6.21
CA LEU A 443 31.26 6.81 -5.53
C LEU A 443 32.70 6.44 -5.15
N LYS A 444 33.68 7.28 -5.54
CA LYS A 444 35.11 7.03 -5.27
C LYS A 444 35.74 8.04 -4.32
N SER A 445 35.22 9.26 -4.30
CA SER A 445 35.64 10.28 -3.35
C SER A 445 34.49 11.23 -3.04
N VAL A 446 34.55 11.80 -1.83
CA VAL A 446 33.70 12.93 -1.42
C VAL A 446 34.63 14.07 -1.07
N THR A 447 34.40 15.24 -1.69
CA THR A 447 35.19 16.44 -1.44
C THR A 447 34.29 17.53 -0.88
N MET A 448 34.63 18.05 0.29
CA MET A 448 33.98 19.21 0.90
C MET A 448 34.91 20.41 0.79
N ALA A 449 34.46 21.45 0.11
CA ALA A 449 35.13 22.74 0.01
C ALA A 449 34.37 23.78 0.85
N LEU A 450 35.10 24.51 1.69
CA LEU A 450 34.59 25.56 2.57
C LEU A 450 35.09 26.92 2.09
N SER A 451 34.20 27.92 1.99
CA SER A 451 34.63 29.26 1.57
C SER A 451 35.46 29.97 2.62
N GLU A 452 35.16 29.76 3.91
CA GLU A 452 36.00 30.28 4.98
C GLU A 452 37.31 29.49 5.03
N GLU A 453 38.43 30.22 5.11
CA GLU A 453 39.80 29.69 5.18
C GLU A 453 40.32 28.92 3.93
N SER A 454 39.52 28.82 2.85
CA SER A 454 39.87 28.05 1.64
C SER A 454 40.20 26.58 1.93
N THR A 455 39.52 25.98 2.91
CA THR A 455 39.75 24.60 3.34
C THR A 455 39.07 23.60 2.41
N VAL A 456 39.83 22.59 1.96
CA VAL A 456 39.35 21.48 1.13
C VAL A 456 39.61 20.17 1.83
N ILE A 457 38.56 19.43 2.12
CA ILE A 457 38.59 18.11 2.75
C ILE A 457 38.22 17.08 1.69
N ASN A 458 39.11 16.14 1.39
CA ASN A 458 38.87 15.05 0.45
C ASN A 458 38.96 13.71 1.17
N ILE A 459 37.91 12.90 1.05
CA ILE A 459 37.83 11.55 1.61
C ILE A 459 37.73 10.57 0.46
N LEU A 460 38.69 9.64 0.38
CA LEU A 460 38.73 8.59 -0.63
C LEU A 460 37.99 7.33 -0.16
N ALA A 461 37.54 6.50 -1.10
CA ALA A 461 36.87 5.23 -0.81
C ALA A 461 37.68 4.22 0.03
N ASN A 462 39.01 4.38 0.09
CA ASN A 462 39.86 3.57 0.96
C ASN A 462 39.93 4.08 2.42
N GLY A 463 39.22 5.16 2.74
CA GLY A 463 39.19 5.79 4.06
C GLY A 463 40.30 6.79 4.34
N ASN A 464 41.19 7.07 3.37
CA ASN A 464 42.21 8.11 3.52
C ASN A 464 41.56 9.50 3.48
N VAL A 465 41.98 10.37 4.40
CA VAL A 465 41.50 11.75 4.51
C VAL A 465 42.65 12.71 4.20
N PHE A 466 42.38 13.66 3.31
CA PHE A 466 43.29 14.74 2.95
C PHE A 466 42.66 16.09 3.27
N VAL A 467 43.39 16.93 4.00
CA VAL A 467 43.02 18.32 4.27
C VAL A 467 44.00 19.20 3.51
N ASN A 468 43.52 20.03 2.59
CA ASN A 468 44.33 20.89 1.72
C ASN A 468 45.44 20.11 0.97
N GLY A 469 45.13 18.87 0.57
CA GLY A 469 46.06 17.97 -0.11
C GLY A 469 47.05 17.22 0.81
N ILE A 470 46.98 17.44 2.12
CA ILE A 470 47.87 16.81 3.11
C ILE A 470 47.13 15.68 3.82
N TYR A 471 47.73 14.49 3.84
CA TYR A 471 47.19 13.35 4.58
C TYR A 471 47.02 13.69 6.06
N SER A 472 45.84 13.43 6.62
CA SER A 472 45.47 13.83 7.97
C SER A 472 44.98 12.63 8.79
N GLN A 473 45.51 12.48 10.01
CA GLN A 473 45.04 11.50 10.99
C GLN A 473 43.80 12.01 11.71
N LEU A 474 42.88 11.10 12.05
CA LEU A 474 41.60 11.42 12.69
C LEU A 474 41.62 11.13 14.20
N PRO A 475 40.89 11.90 15.03
CA PRO A 475 40.05 13.04 14.66
C PRO A 475 40.86 14.27 14.22
N ALA A 476 40.28 15.14 13.39
CA ALA A 476 40.91 16.37 12.93
C ALA A 476 39.91 17.52 12.98
N SER A 477 40.40 18.74 13.27
CA SER A 477 39.58 19.96 13.30
C SER A 477 40.25 21.06 12.49
N THR A 478 39.54 21.66 11.53
CA THR A 478 40.08 22.65 10.58
C THR A 478 38.93 23.43 9.92
N GLY A 479 39.05 24.76 9.75
CA GLY A 479 38.04 25.56 9.04
C GLY A 479 36.60 25.41 9.56
N GLY A 480 36.41 25.31 10.89
CA GLY A 480 35.09 25.05 11.49
C GLY A 480 34.55 23.62 11.32
N ALA A 481 35.24 22.76 10.56
CA ALA A 481 34.89 21.36 10.38
C ALA A 481 35.58 20.48 11.43
N THR A 482 34.82 19.54 11.98
CA THR A 482 35.37 18.43 12.78
C THR A 482 35.18 17.11 12.04
N ILE A 483 36.27 16.40 11.80
CA ILE A 483 36.32 15.15 11.03
C ILE A 483 36.69 14.02 11.97
N PHE A 484 35.89 12.95 12.00
CA PHE A 484 36.15 11.81 12.87
C PHE A 484 35.68 10.49 12.28
N LYS A 485 36.21 9.39 12.82
CA LYS A 485 35.95 8.01 12.37
C LYS A 485 35.37 7.20 13.54
N PRO A 486 34.03 7.19 13.72
CA PRO A 486 33.41 6.51 14.85
C PRO A 486 33.51 4.98 14.77
N SER A 487 33.55 4.41 13.57
CA SER A 487 33.70 2.98 13.33
C SER A 487 34.58 2.71 12.11
N THR A 488 34.92 1.46 11.85
CA THR A 488 35.59 1.09 10.60
C THR A 488 34.77 1.39 9.34
N PHE A 489 33.45 1.57 9.47
CA PHE A 489 32.54 1.74 8.34
C PHE A 489 32.22 3.20 8.03
N TYR A 490 32.39 4.13 8.96
CA TYR A 490 31.94 5.51 8.74
C TYR A 490 33.04 6.54 9.03
N ILE A 491 33.07 7.60 8.23
CA ILE A 491 33.76 8.86 8.53
C ILE A 491 32.72 9.97 8.49
N ILE A 492 32.72 10.83 9.50
CA ILE A 492 31.76 11.93 9.63
C ILE A 492 32.51 13.26 9.65
N ILE A 493 32.04 14.21 8.83
CA ILE A 493 32.41 15.62 8.88
C ILE A 493 31.23 16.37 9.50
N LYS A 494 31.47 17.05 10.62
CA LYS A 494 30.46 17.86 11.30
C LYS A 494 30.86 19.32 11.28
N MET A 495 29.95 20.17 10.82
CA MET A 495 30.10 21.63 10.82
C MET A 495 29.35 22.23 12.00
N ASP A 496 29.89 23.31 12.55
CA ASP A 496 29.28 24.10 13.63
C ASP A 496 27.99 24.81 13.21
N PHE A 497 27.86 25.19 11.94
CA PHE A 497 26.66 25.82 11.37
C PHE A 497 25.55 24.84 10.97
N GLY A 498 25.57 23.58 11.43
CA GLY A 498 24.44 22.66 11.26
C GLY A 498 24.39 21.94 9.91
N LEU A 499 25.55 21.67 9.31
CA LEU A 499 25.71 20.74 8.19
C LEU A 499 26.53 19.53 8.66
N GLN A 500 26.13 18.32 8.26
CA GLN A 500 26.86 17.08 8.54
C GLN A 500 26.99 16.27 7.25
N VAL A 501 28.18 15.75 6.98
CA VAL A 501 28.45 14.82 5.88
C VAL A 501 28.93 13.51 6.48
N GLU A 502 28.13 12.46 6.32
CA GLU A 502 28.44 11.11 6.75
C GLU A 502 28.79 10.25 5.54
N ILE A 503 29.97 9.62 5.57
CA ILE A 503 30.49 8.78 4.50
C ILE A 503 30.60 7.35 5.02
N GLN A 504 29.76 6.47 4.50
CA GLN A 504 29.92 5.04 4.67
C GLN A 504 31.02 4.55 3.72
N LEU A 505 31.91 3.68 4.18
CA LEU A 505 33.05 3.13 3.44
C LEU A 505 32.83 1.67 3.05
N SER A 506 32.06 0.92 3.83
CA SER A 506 31.85 -0.52 3.69
C SER A 506 30.36 -0.85 3.84
N PRO A 507 29.76 -1.73 3.02
CA PRO A 507 30.37 -2.53 1.93
C PRO A 507 30.88 -1.73 0.73
N ILE A 508 30.20 -0.63 0.41
CA ILE A 508 30.47 0.26 -0.72
C ILE A 508 30.43 1.68 -0.18
N MET A 509 31.19 2.57 -0.82
CA MET A 509 31.20 3.98 -0.45
C MET A 509 29.84 4.63 -0.74
N GLN A 510 29.22 5.22 0.27
CA GLN A 510 27.95 5.97 0.17
C GLN A 510 28.09 7.28 0.95
N VAL A 511 27.28 8.28 0.63
CA VAL A 511 27.30 9.57 1.35
C VAL A 511 25.89 10.02 1.72
N TYR A 512 25.77 10.53 2.94
CA TYR A 512 24.57 11.14 3.50
C TYR A 512 24.92 12.57 3.92
N ILE A 513 24.22 13.55 3.36
CA ILE A 513 24.42 14.97 3.64
C ILE A 513 23.20 15.46 4.40
N THR A 514 23.36 15.78 5.68
CA THR A 514 22.29 16.29 6.52
C THR A 514 22.45 17.80 6.72
N ALA A 515 21.43 18.56 6.33
CA ALA A 515 21.41 20.01 6.40
C ALA A 515 20.33 20.49 7.38
N GLY A 516 20.70 21.39 8.29
CA GLY A 516 19.76 22.07 9.18
C GLY A 516 18.80 23.00 8.45
N VAL A 517 17.69 23.34 9.11
CA VAL A 517 16.60 24.18 8.58
C VAL A 517 17.09 25.55 8.10
N ILE A 518 18.23 26.04 8.58
CA ILE A 518 18.83 27.31 8.11
C ILE A 518 19.18 27.31 6.61
N PHE A 519 19.33 26.12 6.02
CA PHE A 519 19.63 25.90 4.61
C PHE A 519 18.38 25.61 3.75
N GLN A 520 17.19 25.60 4.36
CA GLN A 520 15.95 25.35 3.65
C GLN A 520 15.72 26.41 2.56
N GLY A 521 15.54 25.98 1.31
CA GLY A 521 15.41 26.82 0.13
C GLY A 521 16.70 27.51 -0.32
N LYS A 522 17.86 27.15 0.24
CA LYS A 522 19.16 27.76 -0.06
C LYS A 522 20.17 26.80 -0.69
N THR A 523 19.83 25.52 -0.82
CA THR A 523 20.74 24.53 -1.41
C THR A 523 20.57 24.41 -2.93
N SER A 524 21.62 23.91 -3.58
CA SER A 524 21.66 23.63 -5.02
C SER A 524 22.59 22.45 -5.28
N GLY A 525 22.33 21.70 -6.34
CA GLY A 525 23.12 20.54 -6.73
C GLY A 525 22.21 19.36 -7.03
N LEU A 526 22.80 18.18 -7.14
CA LEU A 526 22.05 16.92 -7.29
C LEU A 526 21.09 16.65 -6.11
N CYS A 527 21.35 17.21 -4.94
CA CYS A 527 20.49 17.08 -3.76
C CYS A 527 19.24 17.96 -3.77
N GLY A 528 18.98 18.72 -4.83
CA GLY A 528 17.82 19.62 -4.92
C GLY A 528 17.99 20.93 -4.17
N ASN A 529 16.88 21.61 -3.89
CA ASN A 529 16.87 22.96 -3.30
C ASN A 529 16.38 23.02 -1.84
N PHE A 530 15.96 21.87 -1.28
CA PHE A 530 15.52 21.71 0.10
C PHE A 530 14.40 22.68 0.49
N ASN A 531 13.33 22.77 -0.32
CA ASN A 531 12.20 23.66 -0.06
C ASN A 531 10.92 22.91 0.37
N ASN A 532 11.02 21.60 0.62
CA ASN A 532 9.94 20.65 0.86
C ASN A 532 9.02 20.39 -0.36
N ILE A 533 9.50 20.65 -1.58
CA ILE A 533 8.73 20.46 -2.83
C ILE A 533 9.51 19.55 -3.79
N GLN A 534 9.14 18.27 -3.84
CA GLN A 534 9.82 17.29 -4.71
C GLN A 534 9.74 17.60 -6.21
N VAL A 535 8.67 18.27 -6.65
CA VAL A 535 8.42 18.43 -8.09
C VAL A 535 9.41 19.38 -8.76
N ASP A 536 10.03 20.30 -8.01
CA ASP A 536 10.99 21.27 -8.55
C ASP A 536 12.46 20.97 -8.20
N ASP A 537 12.75 19.81 -7.59
CA ASP A 537 14.12 19.39 -7.27
C ASP A 537 15.05 19.28 -8.50
N PHE A 538 14.49 19.10 -9.69
CA PHE A 538 15.26 19.10 -10.95
C PHE A 538 15.43 20.50 -11.54
N ARG A 539 15.30 21.53 -10.71
CA ARG A 539 15.56 22.91 -11.10
C ARG A 539 17.06 23.12 -11.32
N ILE A 540 17.42 23.50 -12.54
CA ILE A 540 18.79 23.81 -12.94
C ILE A 540 19.11 25.29 -12.71
N ILE A 541 20.37 25.66 -12.87
CA ILE A 541 20.90 27.02 -12.60
C ILE A 541 20.16 28.12 -13.40
N SER A 542 19.60 27.80 -14.58
CA SER A 542 18.80 28.73 -15.38
C SER A 542 17.40 29.01 -14.81
N GLY A 543 16.98 28.27 -13.78
CA GLY A 543 15.66 28.34 -13.16
C GLY A 543 14.61 27.42 -13.79
N VAL A 544 14.94 26.71 -14.88
CA VAL A 544 14.07 25.72 -15.53
C VAL A 544 14.10 24.41 -14.76
N VAL A 545 13.00 23.66 -14.77
CA VAL A 545 12.91 22.31 -14.18
C VAL A 545 13.04 21.27 -15.30
N GLU A 546 14.05 20.40 -15.19
CA GLU A 546 14.29 19.34 -16.16
C GLU A 546 13.32 18.15 -15.99
N GLY A 547 12.99 17.49 -17.10
CA GLY A 547 12.05 16.36 -17.10
C GLY A 547 12.69 14.99 -16.81
N THR A 548 14.03 14.89 -16.87
CA THR A 548 14.75 13.62 -16.66
C THR A 548 15.97 13.79 -15.76
N ALA A 549 16.31 12.73 -15.02
CA ALA A 549 17.46 12.72 -14.13
C ALA A 549 18.78 12.94 -14.88
N ALA A 550 18.95 12.36 -16.08
CA ALA A 550 20.16 12.51 -16.87
C ALA A 550 20.36 13.97 -17.34
N ALA A 551 19.31 14.61 -17.88
CA ALA A 551 19.37 16.02 -18.30
C ALA A 551 19.71 16.94 -17.12
N PHE A 552 19.05 16.72 -15.98
CA PHE A 552 19.34 17.44 -14.73
C PHE A 552 20.80 17.25 -14.29
N ALA A 553 21.27 16.01 -14.16
CA ALA A 553 22.59 15.70 -13.65
C ALA A 553 23.72 16.25 -14.54
N ASN A 554 23.51 16.31 -15.86
CA ASN A 554 24.48 16.89 -16.80
C ASN A 554 24.76 18.37 -16.55
N THR A 555 23.82 19.11 -15.96
CA THR A 555 24.03 20.53 -15.60
C THR A 555 24.89 20.74 -14.36
N TRP A 556 25.14 19.69 -13.58
CA TRP A 556 25.90 19.72 -12.33
C TRP A 556 27.31 19.11 -12.44
N LYS A 557 27.81 18.91 -13.66
CA LYS A 557 29.17 18.45 -13.92
C LYS A 557 30.20 19.54 -13.61
N MET A 558 31.27 19.19 -12.90
CA MET A 558 32.36 20.14 -12.61
C MET A 558 33.34 20.32 -13.77
N ARG A 559 33.38 19.40 -14.74
CA ARG A 559 34.32 19.45 -15.87
C ARG A 559 33.55 19.37 -17.18
N ALA A 560 33.77 20.36 -18.06
CA ALA A 560 33.18 20.39 -19.40
C ALA A 560 33.67 19.24 -20.30
N SER A 561 34.80 18.62 -19.97
CA SER A 561 35.33 17.46 -20.70
C SER A 561 34.61 16.15 -20.41
N CYS A 562 33.77 16.10 -19.38
CA CYS A 562 32.97 14.91 -19.08
C CYS A 562 31.85 14.76 -20.11
N GLU A 563 31.65 13.54 -20.61
CA GLU A 563 30.54 13.24 -21.50
C GLU A 563 29.18 13.46 -20.81
N ASP A 564 28.14 13.66 -21.61
CA ASP A 564 26.78 13.74 -21.09
C ASP A 564 26.27 12.34 -20.73
N VAL A 565 25.75 12.23 -19.51
CA VAL A 565 25.01 11.07 -19.02
C VAL A 565 23.77 10.89 -19.89
N LYS A 566 23.50 9.64 -20.27
CA LYS A 566 22.32 9.23 -21.04
C LYS A 566 21.32 8.57 -20.10
N SER A 567 20.03 8.74 -20.41
CA SER A 567 18.98 7.99 -19.72
C SER A 567 19.10 6.50 -20.04
N SER A 568 19.07 5.66 -19.00
CA SER A 568 18.94 4.21 -19.13
C SER A 568 17.67 3.77 -18.41
N TYR A 569 16.85 2.99 -19.11
CA TYR A 569 15.60 2.40 -18.60
C TYR A 569 15.67 0.87 -18.60
N GLU A 570 16.85 0.30 -18.78
CA GLU A 570 17.04 -1.15 -18.76
C GLU A 570 16.87 -1.68 -17.34
N ASN A 571 16.22 -2.85 -17.22
CA ASN A 571 16.16 -3.60 -15.98
C ASN A 571 17.33 -4.61 -15.93
N PRO A 572 18.32 -4.44 -15.03
CA PRO A 572 19.48 -5.33 -14.95
C PRO A 572 19.12 -6.77 -14.58
N CYS A 573 18.02 -7.00 -13.86
CA CYS A 573 17.60 -8.35 -13.46
C CYS A 573 17.09 -9.18 -14.64
N SER A 574 16.51 -8.55 -15.66
CA SER A 574 16.08 -9.23 -16.89
C SER A 574 17.24 -9.81 -17.70
N LEU A 575 18.49 -9.43 -17.39
CA LEU A 575 19.70 -9.91 -18.06
C LEU A 575 20.25 -11.21 -17.46
N SER A 576 19.86 -11.59 -16.24
CA SER A 576 20.32 -12.83 -15.58
C SER A 576 19.32 -13.35 -14.56
N VAL A 577 18.70 -14.49 -14.88
CA VAL A 577 17.78 -15.20 -13.98
C VAL A 577 18.44 -15.60 -12.66
N GLN A 578 19.73 -15.97 -12.67
CA GLN A 578 20.44 -16.34 -11.44
C GLN A 578 20.59 -15.14 -10.50
N LYS A 579 20.96 -13.97 -11.04
CA LYS A 579 21.06 -12.75 -10.24
C LYS A 579 19.69 -12.25 -9.79
N GLU A 580 18.68 -12.36 -10.64
CA GLU A 580 17.29 -12.04 -10.28
C GLU A 580 16.80 -12.90 -9.12
N ASN A 581 16.99 -14.23 -9.16
CA ASN A 581 16.60 -15.12 -8.08
C ASN A 581 17.36 -14.83 -6.78
N TYR A 582 18.66 -14.56 -6.87
CA TYR A 582 19.48 -14.17 -5.72
C TYR A 582 18.97 -12.85 -5.11
N ALA A 583 18.76 -11.83 -5.93
CA ALA A 583 18.27 -10.53 -5.51
C ALA A 583 16.87 -10.66 -4.89
N GLN A 584 15.96 -11.38 -5.54
CA GLN A 584 14.60 -11.58 -5.07
C GLN A 584 14.58 -12.22 -3.67
N HIS A 585 15.41 -13.22 -3.43
CA HIS A 585 15.51 -13.88 -2.13
C HIS A 585 15.97 -12.93 -1.01
N TRP A 586 17.07 -12.20 -1.22
CA TRP A 586 17.66 -11.36 -0.17
C TRP A 586 16.92 -10.03 0.00
N CYS A 587 16.58 -9.36 -1.11
CA CYS A 587 15.93 -8.05 -1.08
C CYS A 587 14.46 -8.13 -0.63
N SER A 588 13.78 -9.28 -0.78
CA SER A 588 12.40 -9.43 -0.27
C SER A 588 12.29 -9.35 1.25
N MET A 589 13.38 -9.64 1.99
CA MET A 589 13.39 -9.55 3.45
C MET A 589 13.16 -8.14 3.97
N LEU A 590 13.55 -7.11 3.20
CA LEU A 590 13.27 -5.71 3.55
C LEU A 590 11.77 -5.44 3.71
N SER A 591 10.93 -6.19 2.98
CA SER A 591 9.46 -6.05 3.00
C SER A 591 8.73 -7.16 3.77
N ASP A 592 9.45 -8.07 4.45
CA ASP A 592 8.83 -9.16 5.19
C ASP A 592 8.13 -8.62 6.45
N PRO A 593 6.79 -8.73 6.58
CA PRO A 593 6.04 -8.17 7.70
C PRO A 593 6.38 -8.83 9.05
N GLN A 594 7.01 -10.00 9.06
CA GLN A 594 7.46 -10.69 10.27
C GLN A 594 8.98 -10.79 10.37
N GLY A 595 9.71 -10.18 9.43
CA GLY A 595 11.17 -10.21 9.37
C GLY A 595 11.84 -9.23 10.35
N VAL A 596 13.17 -9.28 10.41
CA VAL A 596 14.00 -8.40 11.29
C VAL A 596 13.84 -6.90 10.98
N PHE A 597 13.39 -6.57 9.77
CA PHE A 597 13.20 -5.20 9.29
C PHE A 597 11.79 -4.63 9.55
N SER A 598 10.84 -5.47 9.97
CA SER A 598 9.44 -5.07 10.19
C SER A 598 9.21 -3.94 11.20
N PRO A 599 10.03 -3.77 12.27
CA PRO A 599 9.85 -2.63 13.18
C PRO A 599 10.00 -1.25 12.52
N CYS A 600 10.63 -1.18 11.34
CA CYS A 600 10.86 0.08 10.64
C CYS A 600 9.80 0.40 9.56
N HIS A 601 8.98 -0.57 9.13
CA HIS A 601 8.01 -0.39 8.02
C HIS A 601 7.02 0.76 8.25
N ALA A 602 6.70 1.06 9.51
CA ALA A 602 5.79 2.14 9.87
C ALA A 602 6.40 3.55 9.71
N GLU A 603 7.74 3.65 9.78
CA GLU A 603 8.47 4.92 9.70
C GLU A 603 9.08 5.14 8.31
N ILE A 604 9.58 4.07 7.67
CA ILE A 604 10.20 4.09 6.35
C ILE A 604 9.57 2.97 5.51
N SER A 605 8.98 3.32 4.36
CA SER A 605 8.52 2.31 3.41
C SER A 605 9.73 1.56 2.82
N PRO A 606 9.71 0.21 2.79
CA PRO A 606 10.79 -0.58 2.21
C PRO A 606 10.79 -0.57 0.67
N ASP A 607 9.77 -0.02 0.00
CA ASP A 607 9.54 -0.23 -1.44
C ASP A 607 10.70 0.25 -2.32
N ILE A 608 11.16 1.49 -2.12
CA ILE A 608 12.27 2.08 -2.89
C ILE A 608 13.59 1.36 -2.55
N TYR A 609 13.83 1.04 -1.28
CA TYR A 609 15.04 0.34 -0.85
C TYR A 609 15.10 -1.09 -1.41
N LYS A 610 13.96 -1.79 -1.46
CA LYS A 610 13.85 -3.10 -2.10
C LYS A 610 14.07 -3.00 -3.60
N ALA A 611 13.53 -1.99 -4.27
CA ALA A 611 13.75 -1.77 -5.70
C ALA A 611 15.22 -1.48 -6.01
N ASN A 612 15.87 -0.61 -5.23
CA ASN A 612 17.30 -0.30 -5.36
C ASN A 612 18.15 -1.55 -5.06
N CYS A 613 17.82 -2.30 -4.00
CA CYS A 613 18.48 -3.57 -3.68
C CYS A 613 18.41 -4.57 -4.84
N MET A 614 17.23 -4.73 -5.46
CA MET A 614 17.06 -5.59 -6.63
C MET A 614 17.93 -5.11 -7.80
N TYR A 615 17.83 -3.82 -8.11
CA TYR A 615 18.59 -3.19 -9.19
C TYR A 615 20.10 -3.38 -9.01
N ASP A 616 20.64 -2.98 -7.87
CA ASP A 616 22.07 -3.04 -7.55
C ASP A 616 22.59 -4.48 -7.50
N SER A 617 21.85 -5.40 -6.89
CA SER A 617 22.24 -6.82 -6.83
C SER A 617 22.39 -7.45 -8.23
N CYS A 618 21.51 -7.09 -9.15
CA CYS A 618 21.53 -7.60 -10.53
C CYS A 618 22.56 -6.90 -11.41
N ASN A 619 22.73 -5.59 -11.23
CA ASN A 619 23.63 -4.77 -12.03
C ASN A 619 25.10 -5.00 -11.66
N CYS A 620 25.40 -5.08 -10.37
CA CYS A 620 26.76 -5.14 -9.85
C CYS A 620 27.46 -6.48 -10.14
N GLU A 621 28.78 -6.45 -10.39
CA GLU A 621 29.60 -7.66 -10.56
C GLU A 621 29.57 -8.53 -9.29
N LYS A 622 29.75 -7.91 -8.13
CA LYS A 622 29.70 -8.56 -6.82
C LYS A 622 28.34 -8.35 -6.16
N SER A 623 27.35 -9.14 -6.59
CA SER A 623 25.96 -9.03 -6.13
C SER A 623 25.83 -8.96 -4.60
N ASP A 624 26.62 -9.72 -3.85
CA ASP A 624 26.58 -9.74 -2.38
C ASP A 624 27.03 -8.40 -1.74
N ASP A 625 28.08 -7.76 -2.27
CA ASP A 625 28.55 -6.46 -1.74
C ASP A 625 27.50 -5.36 -1.97
N CYS A 626 26.91 -5.34 -3.17
CA CYS A 626 25.91 -4.37 -3.58
C CYS A 626 24.56 -4.58 -2.88
N MET A 627 24.11 -5.83 -2.74
CA MET A 627 22.95 -6.20 -1.92
C MET A 627 23.13 -5.72 -0.47
N CYS A 628 24.29 -6.00 0.14
CA CYS A 628 24.55 -5.60 1.51
C CYS A 628 24.66 -4.09 1.70
N ALA A 629 25.15 -3.36 0.70
CA ALA A 629 25.17 -1.91 0.69
C ALA A 629 23.74 -1.34 0.69
N ALA A 630 22.87 -1.85 -0.17
CA ALA A 630 21.47 -1.41 -0.26
C ALA A 630 20.67 -1.72 1.02
N ILE A 631 20.86 -2.91 1.61
CA ILE A 631 20.24 -3.24 2.92
C ILE A 631 20.76 -2.30 4.02
N SER A 632 22.07 -2.00 4.05
CA SER A 632 22.60 -1.06 5.04
C SER A 632 22.05 0.36 4.90
N SER A 633 21.71 0.80 3.68
CA SER A 633 21.06 2.10 3.46
C SER A 633 19.67 2.16 4.09
N TYR A 634 18.89 1.07 4.02
CA TYR A 634 17.61 0.97 4.72
C TYR A 634 17.80 1.00 6.24
N VAL A 635 18.75 0.24 6.76
CA VAL A 635 19.07 0.23 8.20
C VAL A 635 19.50 1.62 8.68
N HIS A 636 20.35 2.32 7.93
CA HIS A 636 20.76 3.68 8.22
C HIS A 636 19.55 4.64 8.28
N ALA A 637 18.63 4.55 7.31
CA ALA A 637 17.41 5.36 7.32
C ALA A 637 16.50 5.06 8.53
N CYS A 638 16.39 3.79 8.94
CA CYS A 638 15.66 3.38 10.14
C CYS A 638 16.29 3.94 11.42
N MET A 639 17.63 3.86 11.53
CA MET A 639 18.38 4.39 12.66
C MET A 639 18.20 5.91 12.79
N ALA A 640 18.20 6.64 11.67
CA ALA A 640 17.92 8.08 11.64
C ALA A 640 16.48 8.44 12.11
N LYS A 641 15.55 7.49 12.11
CA LYS A 641 14.22 7.62 12.73
C LYS A 641 14.15 7.11 14.18
N GLY A 642 15.28 6.68 14.74
CA GLY A 642 15.38 6.12 16.09
C GLY A 642 14.92 4.67 16.20
N VAL A 643 14.74 3.96 15.08
CA VAL A 643 14.38 2.54 15.05
C VAL A 643 15.65 1.71 14.97
N GLN A 644 16.05 1.12 16.11
CA GLN A 644 17.22 0.25 16.18
C GLN A 644 16.88 -1.19 15.77
N LEU A 645 17.62 -1.72 14.80
CA LEU A 645 17.43 -3.06 14.25
C LEU A 645 18.55 -4.00 14.72
N ASP A 646 18.51 -4.48 15.96
CA ASP A 646 19.56 -5.34 16.48
C ASP A 646 19.56 -6.73 15.82
N GLY A 647 20.75 -7.29 15.57
CA GLY A 647 20.91 -8.66 15.05
C GLY A 647 20.63 -8.82 13.55
N TRP A 648 20.37 -7.75 12.80
CA TRP A 648 20.10 -7.86 11.36
C TRP A 648 21.27 -8.46 10.56
N ARG A 649 22.52 -8.30 11.03
CA ARG A 649 23.67 -8.93 10.37
C ARG A 649 23.84 -10.42 10.67
N ASP A 650 23.07 -10.95 11.61
CA ASP A 650 23.08 -12.38 11.94
C ASP A 650 22.25 -13.18 10.93
N THR A 651 21.30 -12.53 10.26
CA THR A 651 20.45 -13.11 9.22
C THR A 651 20.96 -12.84 7.80
N VAL A 652 21.54 -11.65 7.55
CA VAL A 652 22.04 -11.24 6.23
C VAL A 652 23.36 -10.49 6.36
N CYS A 653 24.25 -10.54 5.37
CA CYS A 653 25.50 -9.75 5.39
C CYS A 653 26.46 -10.03 6.58
N THR A 654 26.44 -11.23 7.15
CA THR A 654 27.21 -11.66 8.34
C THR A 654 28.73 -11.52 8.17
N LYS A 655 29.24 -11.55 6.94
CA LYS A 655 30.67 -11.33 6.68
C LYS A 655 31.17 -9.98 7.19
N TYR A 656 30.31 -8.96 7.28
CA TYR A 656 30.69 -7.64 7.75
C TYR A 656 30.71 -7.52 9.28
N SER A 657 29.94 -8.35 10.00
CA SER A 657 30.00 -8.42 11.47
C SER A 657 31.10 -9.34 12.00
N THR A 658 31.49 -10.34 11.21
CA THR A 658 32.49 -11.35 11.61
C THR A 658 33.93 -11.00 11.20
N ASN A 659 34.13 -10.20 10.15
CA ASN A 659 35.46 -9.82 9.66
C ASN A 659 36.04 -8.55 10.33
N CYS A 660 35.77 -8.34 11.62
CA CYS A 660 36.42 -7.26 12.35
C CYS A 660 37.93 -7.51 12.53
N PRO A 661 38.77 -6.46 12.52
CA PRO A 661 40.18 -6.58 12.88
C PRO A 661 40.35 -7.25 14.25
N ARG A 662 41.43 -8.03 14.44
CA ARG A 662 41.63 -8.92 15.62
C ARG A 662 41.43 -8.27 17.00
N SER A 663 41.65 -6.96 17.15
CA SER A 663 41.49 -6.24 18.42
C SER A 663 40.15 -5.53 18.58
N MET A 664 39.28 -5.58 17.57
CA MET A 664 38.00 -4.87 17.51
C MET A 664 36.83 -5.84 17.62
N VAL A 665 35.67 -5.30 17.99
CA VAL A 665 34.40 -6.01 18.05
C VAL A 665 33.36 -5.25 17.22
N TYR A 666 32.40 -5.98 16.66
CA TYR A 666 31.30 -5.38 15.94
C TYR A 666 30.25 -4.80 16.90
N SER A 667 29.70 -3.63 16.59
CA SER A 667 28.62 -2.99 17.36
C SER A 667 27.57 -2.39 16.42
N TYR A 668 26.30 -2.47 16.84
CA TYR A 668 25.16 -1.86 16.14
C TYR A 668 24.85 -0.42 16.59
N ASN A 669 25.44 0.04 17.70
CA ASN A 669 25.07 1.30 18.33
C ASN A 669 26.30 2.07 18.82
N ILE A 670 27.02 2.68 17.88
CA ILE A 670 28.18 3.54 18.14
C ILE A 670 27.72 5.00 18.05
N LYS A 671 27.76 5.72 19.18
CA LYS A 671 27.15 7.05 19.34
C LYS A 671 28.08 8.14 19.87
N ASN A 672 29.36 7.83 20.08
CA ASN A 672 30.35 8.78 20.58
C ASN A 672 31.73 8.54 19.94
N ASN A 673 32.57 9.57 19.99
CA ASN A 673 33.90 9.58 19.37
C ASN A 673 35.06 9.66 20.40
N ASN A 674 34.78 9.46 21.69
CA ASN A 674 35.78 9.63 22.76
C ASN A 674 36.72 8.42 22.96
N ARG A 675 36.68 7.42 22.07
CA ARG A 675 37.35 6.11 22.25
C ARG A 675 38.71 6.00 21.55
N THR A 676 39.49 7.07 21.52
CA THR A 676 40.85 7.07 20.96
C THR A 676 41.89 7.45 22.00
N CYS A 677 43.12 6.98 21.85
CA CYS A 677 44.23 7.37 22.71
C CYS A 677 44.49 8.88 22.64
N ARG A 678 44.28 9.50 21.48
CA ARG A 678 44.34 10.95 21.33
C ARG A 678 43.33 11.66 22.21
N CYS A 679 42.05 11.26 22.15
CA CYS A 679 41.01 11.85 22.99
C CYS A 679 41.21 11.61 24.48
N TYR A 680 41.90 10.53 24.86
CA TYR A 680 42.25 10.25 26.25
C TYR A 680 43.42 11.11 26.74
N SER A 681 44.46 11.27 25.92
CA SER A 681 45.70 11.96 26.29
C SER A 681 45.62 13.49 26.15
N GLU A 682 44.94 13.99 25.11
CA GLU A 682 44.78 15.43 24.83
C GLU A 682 43.35 15.70 24.33
N PRO A 683 42.34 15.69 25.22
CA PRO A 683 40.95 15.90 24.85
C PRO A 683 40.72 17.31 24.30
N ASP A 684 40.04 17.40 23.16
CA ASP A 684 39.56 18.64 22.56
C ASP A 684 38.05 18.58 22.25
N SER A 685 37.51 19.60 21.59
CA SER A 685 36.09 19.67 21.23
C SER A 685 35.64 18.53 20.28
N SER A 686 36.55 17.90 19.54
CA SER A 686 36.24 16.78 18.63
C SER A 686 35.96 15.46 19.36
N CYS A 687 36.35 15.36 20.63
CA CYS A 687 36.25 14.15 21.42
C CYS A 687 34.89 13.96 22.10
N SER A 688 34.06 15.01 22.17
CA SER A 688 32.74 14.96 22.85
C SER A 688 31.57 15.19 21.90
N LEU A 689 31.70 14.74 20.65
CA LEU A 689 30.64 14.88 19.65
C LEU A 689 29.59 13.79 19.76
N THR A 690 28.33 14.20 19.56
CA THR A 690 27.17 13.34 19.36
C THR A 690 26.73 13.35 17.90
N PHE A 691 26.26 12.21 17.43
CA PHE A 691 25.78 11.96 16.06
C PHE A 691 24.77 10.79 16.12
N ASP A 692 23.99 10.62 15.05
CA ASP A 692 23.06 9.48 14.95
C ASP A 692 23.85 8.16 15.02
N PRO A 693 23.38 7.14 15.75
CA PRO A 693 24.20 5.96 15.96
C PRO A 693 24.48 5.20 14.67
N VAL A 694 25.75 4.81 14.48
CA VAL A 694 26.21 4.02 13.33
C VAL A 694 26.68 2.63 13.76
N ASP A 695 26.76 1.72 12.81
CA ASP A 695 27.27 0.36 12.99
C ASP A 695 28.73 0.19 12.51
N GLY A 696 29.33 -0.94 12.86
CA GLY A 696 30.67 -1.32 12.38
C GLY A 696 31.59 -1.84 13.48
N CYS A 697 32.86 -2.03 13.13
CA CYS A 697 33.86 -2.50 14.09
C CYS A 697 34.42 -1.32 14.89
N THR A 698 34.51 -1.51 16.20
CA THR A 698 35.06 -0.53 17.15
C THR A 698 35.83 -1.25 18.27
N CYS A 699 36.50 -0.50 19.14
CA CYS A 699 37.18 -1.08 20.28
C CYS A 699 36.20 -1.63 21.32
N PRO A 700 36.50 -2.79 21.93
CA PRO A 700 35.69 -3.34 23.00
C PRO A 700 35.67 -2.39 24.20
N GLU A 701 34.68 -2.57 25.07
CA GLU A 701 34.50 -1.74 26.25
C GLU A 701 35.78 -1.73 27.13
N GLY A 702 36.21 -0.52 27.52
CA GLY A 702 37.44 -0.32 28.30
C GLY A 702 38.75 -0.22 27.49
N ALA A 703 38.72 -0.46 26.17
CA ALA A 703 39.87 -0.25 25.28
C ALA A 703 39.72 1.01 24.42
N LEU A 704 40.85 1.57 23.99
CA LEU A 704 40.96 2.78 23.17
C LEU A 704 41.72 2.48 21.88
N LEU A 705 41.36 3.16 20.80
CA LEU A 705 42.04 3.04 19.51
C LEU A 705 43.34 3.87 19.50
N ASP A 706 44.47 3.22 19.21
CA ASP A 706 45.76 3.89 19.02
C ASP A 706 45.95 4.38 17.57
N GLU A 707 47.03 5.14 17.33
CA GLU A 707 47.39 5.69 16.00
C GLU A 707 47.76 4.62 14.96
N GLY A 708 48.06 3.39 15.41
CA GLY A 708 48.32 2.23 14.56
C GLY A 708 47.05 1.47 14.17
N GLY A 709 45.87 1.90 14.65
CA GLY A 709 44.59 1.24 14.39
C GLY A 709 44.34 0.01 15.26
N LYS A 710 45.05 -0.15 16.38
CA LYS A 710 44.90 -1.26 17.33
C LYS A 710 44.19 -0.79 18.60
N CYS A 711 43.36 -1.65 19.17
CA CYS A 711 42.73 -1.39 20.46
C CYS A 711 43.69 -1.74 21.60
N VAL A 712 43.98 -0.78 22.45
CA VAL A 712 44.90 -0.88 23.60
C VAL A 712 44.20 -0.43 24.89
N LEU A 713 44.72 -0.86 26.03
CA LEU A 713 44.24 -0.35 27.32
C LEU A 713 44.68 1.12 27.51
N PRO A 714 43.95 1.93 28.30
CA PRO A 714 44.30 3.33 28.55
C PRO A 714 45.72 3.53 29.09
N THR A 715 46.25 2.57 29.85
CA THR A 715 47.63 2.59 30.37
C THR A 715 48.70 2.49 29.28
N ASN A 716 48.33 1.97 28.10
CA ASN A 716 49.21 1.74 26.97
C ASN A 716 48.91 2.72 25.82
N CYS A 717 48.17 3.79 26.08
CA CYS A 717 47.97 4.85 25.10
C CYS A 717 49.21 5.71 24.92
N SER A 718 49.47 6.12 23.69
CA SER A 718 50.49 7.12 23.38
C SER A 718 50.15 8.47 24.00
N CYS A 719 51.18 9.21 24.41
CA CYS A 719 51.08 10.61 24.80
C CYS A 719 51.24 11.50 23.57
N TYR A 720 50.80 12.75 23.67
CA TYR A 720 50.93 13.74 22.59
C TYR A 720 51.64 14.96 23.15
N TYR A 721 52.68 15.43 22.44
CA TYR A 721 53.42 16.63 22.83
C TYR A 721 53.69 17.48 21.60
N LYS A 722 53.10 18.68 21.56
CA LYS A 722 53.21 19.64 20.44
C LYS A 722 52.85 19.01 19.08
N GLY A 723 51.83 18.14 19.07
CA GLY A 723 51.37 17.45 17.85
C GLY A 723 52.16 16.21 17.46
N SER A 724 53.23 15.85 18.20
CA SER A 724 53.97 14.60 17.98
C SER A 724 53.49 13.49 18.91
N VAL A 725 53.36 12.28 18.35
CA VAL A 725 53.04 11.06 19.09
C VAL A 725 54.26 10.59 19.88
N VAL A 726 54.08 10.35 21.17
CA VAL A 726 55.10 9.81 22.08
C VAL A 726 54.64 8.41 22.53
N PRO A 727 55.29 7.34 22.09
CA PRO A 727 54.97 5.98 22.48
C PRO A 727 54.98 5.76 24.01
N PRO A 728 54.16 4.83 24.52
CA PRO A 728 54.13 4.50 25.95
C PRO A 728 55.52 4.03 26.43
N GLY A 729 56.02 4.65 27.50
CA GLY A 729 57.32 4.32 28.11
C GLY A 729 58.50 5.18 27.66
N GLU A 730 58.32 6.05 26.65
CA GLU A 730 59.35 7.00 26.23
C GLU A 730 59.39 8.27 27.11
N VAL A 731 60.58 8.88 27.23
CA VAL A 731 60.80 10.07 28.05
C VAL A 731 61.26 11.25 27.18
N LEU A 732 60.55 12.37 27.27
CA LEU A 732 60.93 13.62 26.60
C LEU A 732 61.96 14.39 27.44
N ILE A 733 63.19 14.56 26.93
CA ILE A 733 64.21 15.42 27.57
C ILE A 733 64.59 16.54 26.60
N LYS A 734 64.32 17.80 26.98
CA LYS A 734 64.73 19.02 26.25
C LYS A 734 64.50 19.00 24.72
N GLY A 735 63.36 18.48 24.27
CA GLY A 735 62.96 18.54 22.85
C GLY A 735 63.65 17.52 21.93
N GLN A 736 64.35 16.52 22.46
CA GLN A 736 64.77 15.33 21.73
C GLN A 736 64.12 14.08 22.32
N ILE A 737 63.54 13.23 21.47
CA ILE A 737 63.03 11.90 21.82
C ILE A 737 64.27 10.98 21.93
N ILE A 738 64.44 10.32 23.07
CA ILE A 738 65.54 9.38 23.31
C ILE A 738 64.94 8.00 23.54
N TRP A 739 65.42 7.02 22.76
CA TRP A 739 64.96 5.63 22.70
C TRP A 739 65.33 4.81 23.95
#